data_AF-A0A9E3XT87-F1
#
_entry.id   AF-A0A9E3XT87-F1
#
_cell.length_a   1.000
_cell.length_b   1.000
_cell.length_c   1.000
_cell.angle_alpha   90.00
_cell.angle_beta   90.00
_cell.angle_gamma   90.00
#
_symmetry.space_group_name_H-M   'P 1'
#
loop_
_entity.id
_entity.type
_entity.pdbx_description
1 polymer ?
#
loop_
_entity_poly.entity_id
_entity_poly.type
_entity_poly.pdbx_seq_one_letter_code
_entity_poly.pdbx_strand_id
1 'polypeptide(L)'
;MAVHVLWVIKGLGPGGAERLLVALAGAHDPEVATFECAFVVPWKDHLVADLEARGVRCHCLSARRRDPRWPLRLARLVRSRRFDVVHVHSPLPGSVARLAARTVPKARRPVLFSTEHNAWRTFRRPTRWLNRLTNRADRFTFAVSAEVAGSLRGPVVERSAVLIHGVDLPAVRVAAGGRAAMRAELGVRDHEFLFVTVANYRAQKDYPTLLAACARLRADGVPFRLAAVGQGPLEDAMRTRHAELGLADSVQLLGYRADAVDVLAAADAFVMASKWEGLPVALMEACALGLPCVLTEVGGMPDALGPDGARWVPPADSAALAAAMAEVAGDSGLRERLAARAVTAAAQFDVRRAAREIERHYVPPVPAWAPPVGLEGIEVRRAQPHEEDEAVALCQQVLGHADDAAWPALFHWKHRENPFGDSPMWVAVHDGRIVAVRVFMRWAFRRGGREVRAVRAVDTATDPAYQGKGLFTALTLQGLRELEDEGVEMVFNTPNTQSRPGYLKMGWQVVGQMRPAMNVRSPLALPRVVRSRVPASLFPDDLNLGVPIGEWLDGGGLTRHPLPTGDGLLTAWTPDTLRWRFGSAVQPCRVVDDGRAAVVVERRRRGQVTELVCLLALGSAAATDRLLRRTVREAGADVALRLGRPRPHAGFLPVPGAGPTLTCRMLCPDPVPPLADWDLQLGTVVLF
;
A
#
# COMPACT_ATOMS: atom_id res chain seq x y z
N MET A 1 20.58 -2.00 -4.75
CA MET A 1 21.23 -1.53 -3.51
C MET A 1 20.28 -0.53 -2.88
N ALA A 2 20.02 -0.65 -1.58
CA ALA A 2 19.14 0.27 -0.85
C ALA A 2 19.67 1.71 -0.93
N VAL A 3 18.77 2.68 -1.10
CA VAL A 3 19.10 4.11 -1.10
C VAL A 3 19.53 4.52 0.31
N HIS A 4 20.70 5.15 0.45
CA HIS A 4 21.15 5.66 1.74
C HIS A 4 20.71 7.12 1.94
N VAL A 5 19.86 7.35 2.94
CA VAL A 5 19.13 8.60 3.15
C VAL A 5 19.57 9.27 4.46
N LEU A 6 19.87 10.58 4.40
CA LEU A 6 20.06 11.42 5.59
C LEU A 6 18.84 12.28 5.86
N TRP A 7 18.12 12.02 6.95
CA TRP A 7 17.13 12.94 7.48
C TRP A 7 17.80 14.13 8.18
N VAL A 8 17.28 15.33 7.94
CA VAL A 8 17.75 16.54 8.60
C VAL A 8 16.58 17.26 9.26
N ILE A 9 16.60 17.37 10.58
CA ILE A 9 15.53 17.97 11.37
C ILE A 9 16.07 18.98 12.39
N LYS A 10 15.22 19.88 12.90
CA LYS A 10 15.65 20.88 13.88
C LYS A 10 16.04 20.26 15.22
N GLY A 11 15.31 19.27 15.69
CA GLY A 11 15.52 18.55 16.95
C GLY A 11 14.71 17.26 16.94
N LEU A 12 14.94 16.40 17.92
CA LEU A 12 14.26 15.12 18.17
C LEU A 12 13.54 15.15 19.52
N GLY A 13 12.81 16.25 19.77
CA GLY A 13 11.95 16.34 20.95
C GLY A 13 10.62 15.59 20.75
N PRO A 14 9.70 15.62 21.71
CA PRO A 14 8.44 14.86 21.65
C PRO A 14 7.38 15.49 20.72
N GLY A 15 7.80 16.22 19.68
CA GLY A 15 6.90 16.85 18.72
C GLY A 15 6.35 15.87 17.68
N GLY A 16 5.28 16.28 16.99
CA GLY A 16 4.61 15.44 16.00
C GLY A 16 5.52 15.08 14.82
N ALA A 17 6.20 16.06 14.22
CA ALA A 17 7.09 15.81 13.09
C ALA A 17 8.22 14.84 13.43
N GLU A 18 8.76 14.92 14.65
CA GLU A 18 9.79 14.03 15.14
C GLU A 18 9.26 12.60 15.38
N ARG A 19 8.05 12.45 15.95
CA ARG A 19 7.38 11.14 16.10
C ARG A 19 7.07 10.47 14.76
N LEU A 20 6.72 11.25 13.74
CA LEU A 20 6.50 10.73 12.39
C LEU A 20 7.76 10.10 11.79
N LEU A 21 8.97 10.60 12.11
CA LEU A 21 10.22 9.97 11.69
C LEU A 21 10.45 8.62 12.38
N VAL A 22 10.10 8.50 13.66
CA VAL A 22 10.17 7.23 14.40
C VAL A 22 9.21 6.21 13.80
N ALA A 23 7.97 6.62 13.52
CA ALA A 23 6.98 5.76 12.89
C ALA A 23 7.43 5.32 11.48
N LEU A 24 7.97 6.25 10.68
CA LEU A 24 8.51 5.96 9.35
C LEU A 24 9.70 4.98 9.43
N ALA A 25 10.61 5.17 10.37
CA ALA A 25 11.73 4.25 10.61
C ALA A 25 11.25 2.84 11.02
N GLY A 26 10.09 2.70 11.65
CA GLY A 26 9.52 1.39 11.96
C GLY A 26 8.80 0.71 10.80
N ALA A 27 8.40 1.48 9.78
CA ALA A 27 7.51 1.04 8.71
C ALA A 27 8.18 0.88 7.33
N HIS A 28 9.43 1.33 7.20
CA HIS A 28 10.18 1.31 5.94
C HIS A 28 10.63 -0.10 5.54
N ASP A 29 10.95 -0.26 4.25
CA ASP A 29 11.62 -1.45 3.72
C ASP A 29 13.15 -1.24 3.70
N PRO A 30 13.92 -1.96 4.54
CA PRO A 30 15.38 -1.80 4.61
C PRO A 30 16.11 -2.26 3.34
N GLU A 31 15.47 -3.04 2.46
CA GLU A 31 16.02 -3.40 1.15
C GLU A 31 15.91 -2.24 0.16
N VAL A 32 14.97 -1.31 0.38
CA VAL A 32 14.70 -0.14 -0.46
C VAL A 32 15.47 1.08 0.00
N ALA A 33 15.43 1.40 1.30
CA ALA A 33 16.09 2.57 1.86
C ALA A 33 16.67 2.31 3.26
N THR A 34 17.78 2.96 3.57
CA THR A 34 18.40 2.98 4.90
C THR A 34 18.56 4.41 5.39
N PHE A 35 18.47 4.63 6.71
CA PHE A 35 18.36 5.98 7.26
C PHE A 35 19.46 6.31 8.29
N GLU A 36 20.01 7.52 8.17
CA GLU A 36 20.67 8.23 9.26
C GLU A 36 19.88 9.53 9.53
N CYS A 37 19.94 10.06 10.75
CA CYS A 37 19.24 11.28 11.14
C CYS A 37 20.21 12.31 11.71
N ALA A 38 20.17 13.56 11.25
CA ALA A 38 20.93 14.66 11.80
C ALA A 38 20.00 15.74 12.39
N PHE A 39 20.32 16.19 13.60
CA PHE A 39 19.52 17.19 14.31
C PHE A 39 20.37 18.31 14.93
N VAL A 40 19.78 19.50 15.08
CA VAL A 40 20.53 20.72 15.44
C VAL A 40 20.45 21.07 16.92
N VAL A 41 19.34 20.77 17.60
CA VAL A 41 19.08 21.21 18.99
C VAL A 41 19.43 20.10 19.99
N PRO A 42 20.52 20.22 20.78
CA PRO A 42 21.06 19.11 21.56
C PRO A 42 20.18 18.65 22.73
N TRP A 43 19.44 19.54 23.41
CA TRP A 43 18.51 19.15 24.50
C TRP A 43 17.14 18.66 23.99
N LYS A 44 17.01 18.46 22.67
CA LYS A 44 15.83 17.86 22.05
C LYS A 44 16.25 16.53 21.46
N ASP A 45 16.56 15.59 22.32
CA ASP A 45 17.13 14.27 22.04
C ASP A 45 16.23 13.11 22.50
N HIS A 46 15.00 13.41 22.92
CA HIS A 46 14.10 12.47 23.58
C HIS A 46 13.78 11.24 22.71
N LEU A 47 13.75 11.41 21.38
CA LEU A 47 13.46 10.34 20.41
C LEU A 47 14.72 9.72 19.77
N VAL A 48 15.93 10.04 20.26
CA VAL A 48 17.18 9.46 19.73
C VAL A 48 17.22 7.96 19.98
N ALA A 49 16.94 7.52 21.20
CA ALA A 49 16.93 6.09 21.55
C ALA A 49 15.91 5.29 20.72
N ASP A 50 14.72 5.87 20.47
CA ASP A 50 13.69 5.24 19.65
C ASP A 50 14.11 5.06 18.19
N LEU A 51 14.83 6.03 17.63
CA LEU A 51 15.39 5.96 16.28
C LEU A 51 16.53 4.95 16.20
N GLU A 52 17.44 4.95 17.17
CA GLU A 52 18.58 4.03 17.21
C GLU A 52 18.13 2.57 17.40
N ALA A 53 17.10 2.33 18.21
CA ALA A 53 16.48 1.01 18.35
C ALA A 53 15.89 0.47 17.03
N ARG A 54 15.59 1.36 16.07
CA ARG A 54 15.11 1.05 14.72
C ARG A 54 16.24 1.07 13.67
N GLY A 55 17.50 1.09 14.11
CA GLY A 55 18.67 1.08 13.23
C GLY A 55 19.04 2.45 12.63
N VAL A 56 18.39 3.54 13.05
CA VAL A 56 18.66 4.89 12.53
C VAL A 56 19.73 5.58 13.38
N ARG A 57 20.94 5.70 12.84
CA ARG A 57 22.03 6.41 13.51
C ARG A 57 21.73 7.91 13.60
N CYS A 58 21.78 8.47 14.81
CA CYS A 58 21.51 9.89 15.06
C CYS A 58 22.79 10.72 15.22
N HIS A 59 22.82 11.92 14.64
CA HIS A 59 23.95 12.85 14.66
C HIS A 59 23.53 14.21 15.22
N CYS A 60 24.03 14.56 16.41
CA CYS A 60 23.84 15.91 16.94
C CYS A 60 24.83 16.90 16.31
N LEU A 61 24.32 17.92 15.63
CA LEU A 61 25.14 18.89 14.89
C LEU A 61 25.63 20.06 15.76
N SER A 62 25.10 20.24 16.96
CA SER A 62 25.47 21.34 17.87
C SER A 62 25.92 20.81 19.22
N ALA A 63 26.93 21.43 19.82
CA ALA A 63 27.39 21.10 21.18
C ALA A 63 26.76 22.00 22.26
N ARG A 64 26.06 23.07 21.87
CA ARG A 64 25.50 24.10 22.78
C ARG A 64 24.28 24.81 22.19
N ARG A 65 23.59 25.60 23.00
CA ARG A 65 22.33 26.31 22.66
C ARG A 65 22.37 27.23 21.46
N ARG A 66 23.49 27.91 21.23
CA ARG A 66 23.72 28.76 20.05
C ARG A 66 25.07 28.39 19.47
N ASP A 67 25.14 27.26 18.76
CA ASP A 67 26.38 26.80 18.15
C ASP A 67 26.49 27.30 16.70
N PRO A 68 27.35 28.28 16.37
CA PRO A 68 27.50 28.74 14.99
C PRO A 68 28.18 27.71 14.08
N ARG A 69 28.74 26.62 14.62
CA ARG A 69 29.50 25.62 13.85
C ARG A 69 28.63 24.49 13.30
N TRP A 70 27.35 24.37 13.69
CA TRP A 70 26.47 23.30 13.20
C TRP A 70 26.36 23.25 11.65
N PRO A 71 26.36 24.38 10.90
CA PRO A 71 26.35 24.32 9.44
C PRO A 71 27.62 23.66 8.87
N LEU A 72 28.79 23.94 9.46
CA LEU A 72 30.07 23.33 9.07
C LEU A 72 30.09 21.84 9.39
N ARG A 73 29.51 21.43 10.53
CA ARG A 73 29.37 20.01 10.88
C ARG A 73 28.44 19.27 9.92
N LEU A 74 27.32 19.89 9.52
CA LEU A 74 26.42 19.32 8.51
C LEU A 74 27.13 19.18 7.15
N ALA A 75 27.86 20.20 6.70
CA ALA A 75 28.63 20.13 5.47
C ALA A 75 29.73 19.06 5.51
N ARG A 76 30.41 18.89 6.65
CA ARG A 76 31.38 17.82 6.86
C ARG A 76 30.70 16.44 6.85
N LEU A 77 29.56 16.28 7.51
CA LEU A 77 28.81 15.01 7.54
C LEU A 77 28.39 14.59 6.12
N VAL A 78 27.74 15.49 5.38
CA VAL A 78 27.27 15.24 4.00
C VAL A 78 28.43 14.98 3.03
N ARG A 79 29.63 15.52 3.28
CA ARG A 79 30.81 15.28 2.43
C ARG A 79 31.58 14.01 2.79
N SER A 80 31.66 13.68 4.07
CA SER A 80 32.46 12.56 4.57
C SER A 80 31.73 11.22 4.42
N ARG A 81 30.40 11.22 4.45
CA ARG A 81 29.57 10.04 4.22
C ARG A 81 28.95 10.10 2.82
N ARG A 82 28.74 8.93 2.21
CA ARG A 82 28.03 8.82 0.93
C ARG A 82 26.55 8.65 1.20
N PHE A 83 25.80 9.73 0.99
CA PHE A 83 24.33 9.70 0.98
C PHE A 83 23.86 9.84 -0.45
N ASP A 84 22.87 9.04 -0.83
CA ASP A 84 22.19 9.15 -2.12
C ASP A 84 21.12 10.25 -2.04
N VAL A 85 20.49 10.39 -0.86
CA VAL A 85 19.43 11.36 -0.60
C VAL A 85 19.69 12.13 0.71
N VAL A 86 19.39 13.42 0.72
CA VAL A 86 19.24 14.24 1.93
C VAL A 86 17.80 14.75 1.98
N HIS A 87 17.03 14.33 2.97
CA HIS A 87 15.62 14.71 3.14
C HIS A 87 15.43 15.57 4.39
N VAL A 88 14.95 16.79 4.20
CA VAL A 88 14.89 17.83 5.23
C VAL A 88 13.46 18.05 5.73
N HIS A 89 13.25 18.12 7.05
CA HIS A 89 11.91 18.27 7.67
C HIS A 89 11.75 19.63 8.37
N SER A 90 12.60 20.61 8.06
CA SER A 90 12.55 21.94 8.68
C SER A 90 13.19 23.00 7.77
N PRO A 91 12.56 24.19 7.57
CA PRO A 91 13.04 25.17 6.60
C PRO A 91 14.46 25.71 6.81
N LEU A 92 14.84 25.98 8.06
CA LEU A 92 16.17 26.52 8.37
C LEU A 92 17.28 25.45 8.23
N PRO A 93 17.19 24.27 8.88
CA PRO A 93 18.08 23.15 8.58
C PRO A 93 18.10 22.78 7.09
N GLY A 94 16.95 22.82 6.42
CA GLY A 94 16.81 22.52 5.00
C GLY A 94 17.59 23.49 4.12
N SER A 95 17.47 24.79 4.37
CA SER A 95 18.24 25.81 3.66
C SER A 95 19.75 25.58 3.76
N VAL A 96 20.24 25.19 4.94
CA VAL A 96 21.66 24.91 5.17
C VAL A 96 22.07 23.57 4.54
N ALA A 97 21.24 22.54 4.59
CA ALA A 97 21.49 21.25 3.95
C ALA A 97 21.64 21.39 2.43
N ARG A 98 20.79 22.21 1.79
CA ARG A 98 20.89 22.52 0.35
C ARG A 98 22.22 23.21 -0.01
N LEU A 99 22.71 24.11 0.84
CA LEU A 99 24.03 24.74 0.68
C LEU A 99 25.17 23.73 0.94
N ALA A 100 25.05 22.90 1.98
CA ALA A 100 26.01 21.86 2.32
C ALA A 100 26.18 20.85 1.18
N ALA A 101 25.10 20.44 0.52
CA ALA A 101 25.13 19.54 -0.63
C ALA A 101 25.94 20.11 -1.82
N ARG A 102 26.01 21.44 -1.98
CA ARG A 102 26.84 22.07 -3.02
C ARG A 102 28.33 21.89 -2.80
N THR A 103 28.73 21.61 -1.56
CA THR A 103 30.13 21.33 -1.21
C THR A 103 30.57 19.90 -1.55
N VAL A 104 29.66 19.08 -2.08
CA VAL A 104 29.94 17.74 -2.60
C VAL A 104 30.09 17.81 -4.13
N PRO A 105 31.09 17.13 -4.72
CA PRO A 105 31.27 17.06 -6.17
C PRO A 105 30.00 16.59 -6.89
N LYS A 106 29.71 17.14 -8.07
CA LYS A 106 28.46 16.89 -8.82
C LYS A 106 28.17 15.39 -9.01
N ALA A 107 29.20 14.58 -9.28
CA ALA A 107 29.09 13.13 -9.50
C ALA A 107 28.70 12.32 -8.24
N ARG A 108 28.79 12.91 -7.04
CA ARG A 108 28.46 12.24 -5.76
C ARG A 108 27.46 13.04 -4.92
N ARG A 109 26.85 14.07 -5.51
CA ARG A 109 25.99 14.99 -4.79
C ARG A 109 24.67 14.28 -4.45
N PRO A 110 24.22 14.29 -3.19
CA PRO A 110 22.93 13.70 -2.83
C PRO A 110 21.79 14.46 -3.49
N VAL A 111 20.73 13.74 -3.81
CA VAL A 111 19.45 14.31 -4.23
C VAL A 111 18.76 14.92 -3.01
N LEU A 112 18.16 16.10 -3.18
CA LEU A 112 17.56 16.86 -2.08
C LEU A 112 16.03 16.70 -2.10
N PHE A 113 15.47 16.36 -0.95
CA PHE A 113 14.03 16.30 -0.69
C PHE A 113 13.68 17.19 0.50
N SER A 114 12.44 17.70 0.53
CA SER A 114 11.94 18.40 1.71
C SER A 114 10.53 17.98 2.09
N THR A 115 10.22 17.98 3.38
CA THR A 115 8.86 17.89 3.91
C THR A 115 8.54 19.18 4.66
N GLU A 116 7.53 19.89 4.20
CA GLU A 116 6.99 21.08 4.86
C GLU A 116 5.81 20.69 5.76
N HIS A 117 5.97 20.94 7.07
CA HIS A 117 4.99 20.58 8.10
C HIS A 117 4.04 21.71 8.48
N ASN A 118 4.33 22.95 8.05
CA ASN A 118 3.53 24.12 8.37
C ASN A 118 3.42 25.03 7.16
N ALA A 119 2.33 25.79 7.09
CA ALA A 119 2.12 26.75 6.00
C ALA A 119 3.25 27.79 5.98
N TRP A 120 3.76 28.10 4.79
CA TRP A 120 4.89 29.01 4.56
C TRP A 120 4.76 30.34 5.31
N ARG A 121 3.53 30.88 5.39
CA ARG A 121 3.21 32.15 6.06
C ARG A 121 3.58 32.16 7.55
N THR A 122 3.59 31.01 8.21
CA THR A 122 3.85 30.86 9.66
C THR A 122 5.33 30.99 10.04
N PHE A 123 6.25 30.85 9.08
CA PHE A 123 7.68 30.93 9.36
C PHE A 123 8.17 32.37 9.56
N ARG A 124 9.22 32.54 10.38
CA ARG A 124 9.87 33.84 10.59
C ARG A 124 10.43 34.40 9.27
N ARG A 125 10.34 35.72 9.06
CA ARG A 125 10.79 36.42 7.85
C ARG A 125 12.15 35.96 7.28
N PRO A 126 13.26 35.92 8.05
CA PRO A 126 14.56 35.52 7.49
C PRO A 126 14.59 34.06 7.02
N THR A 127 13.92 33.16 7.75
CA THR A 127 13.79 31.76 7.37
C THR A 127 12.99 31.60 6.09
N ARG A 128 11.93 32.38 5.89
CA ARG A 128 11.13 32.38 4.65
C ARG A 128 11.97 32.78 3.43
N TRP A 129 12.75 33.85 3.57
CA TRP A 129 13.60 34.34 2.48
C TRP A 129 14.67 33.31 2.12
N LEU A 130 15.35 32.74 3.11
CA LEU A 130 16.38 31.74 2.86
C LEU A 130 15.81 30.45 2.25
N ASN A 131 14.64 30.00 2.72
CA ASN A 131 13.94 28.85 2.13
C ASN A 131 13.60 29.13 0.66
N ARG A 132 13.04 30.32 0.36
CA ARG A 132 12.72 30.74 -1.02
C ARG A 132 13.93 30.74 -1.95
N LEU A 133 15.07 31.20 -1.47
CA LEU A 133 16.28 31.31 -2.30
C LEU A 133 16.88 29.93 -2.59
N THR A 134 16.67 28.96 -1.71
CA THR A 134 17.34 27.65 -1.77
C THR A 134 16.46 26.51 -2.27
N ASN A 135 15.14 26.56 -2.06
CA ASN A 135 14.22 25.43 -2.32
C ASN A 135 14.21 24.92 -3.78
N ARG A 136 14.61 25.73 -4.76
CA ARG A 136 14.80 25.28 -6.16
C ARG A 136 15.79 24.13 -6.32
N ALA A 137 16.64 23.90 -5.31
CA ALA A 137 17.61 22.80 -5.29
C ALA A 137 16.96 21.45 -4.95
N ASP A 138 15.74 21.45 -4.41
CA ASP A 138 15.02 20.22 -4.08
C ASP A 138 14.50 19.59 -5.38
N ARG A 139 14.68 18.27 -5.48
CA ARG A 139 14.09 17.46 -6.55
C ARG A 139 12.58 17.39 -6.36
N PHE A 140 12.14 17.21 -5.13
CA PHE A 140 10.73 17.06 -4.78
C PHE A 140 10.46 17.55 -3.36
N THR A 141 9.23 18.01 -3.11
CA THR A 141 8.79 18.46 -1.79
C THR A 141 7.45 17.87 -1.41
N PHE A 142 7.39 17.26 -0.23
CA PHE A 142 6.15 16.79 0.38
C PHE A 142 5.54 17.91 1.23
N ALA A 143 4.24 18.10 1.09
CA ALA A 143 3.44 18.97 1.96
C ALA A 143 2.50 18.12 2.79
N VAL A 144 2.41 18.34 4.10
CA VAL A 144 1.58 17.48 4.97
C VAL A 144 0.06 17.69 4.81
N SER A 145 -0.36 18.71 4.08
CA SER A 145 -1.77 19.00 3.76
C SER A 145 -1.89 19.87 2.51
N ALA A 146 -3.11 19.98 1.96
CA ALA A 146 -3.38 20.85 0.81
C ALA A 146 -3.15 22.34 1.14
N GLU A 147 -3.49 22.81 2.35
CA GLU A 147 -3.14 24.18 2.79
C GLU A 147 -1.63 24.40 2.75
N VAL A 148 -0.84 23.43 3.25
CA VAL A 148 0.62 23.55 3.22
C VAL A 148 1.13 23.57 1.78
N ALA A 149 0.59 22.71 0.90
CA ALA A 149 0.92 22.68 -0.53
C ALA A 149 0.59 24.02 -1.22
N GLY A 150 -0.61 24.56 -1.00
CA GLY A 150 -1.05 25.86 -1.52
C GLY A 150 -0.25 27.05 -0.97
N SER A 151 0.43 26.86 0.16
CA SER A 151 1.34 27.87 0.74
C SER A 151 2.75 27.85 0.13
N LEU A 152 3.13 26.80 -0.62
CA LEU A 152 4.44 26.69 -1.27
C LEU A 152 4.63 27.80 -2.31
N ARG A 153 5.89 28.22 -2.52
CA ARG A 153 6.23 29.31 -3.45
C ARG A 153 7.47 28.96 -4.28
N GLY A 154 7.45 29.36 -5.54
CA GLY A 154 8.56 29.17 -6.50
C GLY A 154 8.48 27.84 -7.25
N PRO A 155 9.58 27.41 -7.90
CA PRO A 155 9.61 26.22 -8.78
C PRO A 155 9.26 24.89 -8.10
N VAL A 156 9.26 24.88 -6.76
CA VAL A 156 8.94 23.70 -5.97
C VAL A 156 7.45 23.33 -6.03
N VAL A 157 6.58 24.28 -6.39
CA VAL A 157 5.12 24.06 -6.47
C VAL A 157 4.81 22.94 -7.47
N GLU A 158 5.41 23.00 -8.66
CA GLU A 158 5.27 21.98 -9.72
C GLU A 158 5.93 20.63 -9.37
N ARG A 159 6.75 20.62 -8.31
CA ARG A 159 7.53 19.45 -7.86
C ARG A 159 7.14 19.09 -6.42
N SER A 160 5.85 19.16 -6.14
CA SER A 160 5.32 18.87 -4.81
C SER A 160 4.06 18.04 -4.86
N ALA A 161 3.85 17.27 -3.79
CA ALA A 161 2.62 16.53 -3.57
C ALA A 161 2.22 16.59 -2.09
N VAL A 162 0.92 16.43 -1.84
CA VAL A 162 0.40 16.26 -0.49
C VAL A 162 0.73 14.85 -0.02
N LEU A 163 1.39 14.75 1.13
CA LEU A 163 1.75 13.49 1.78
C LEU A 163 1.36 13.52 3.25
N ILE A 164 0.31 12.78 3.58
CA ILE A 164 -0.06 12.51 4.96
C ILE A 164 0.90 11.42 5.48
N HIS A 165 1.75 11.76 6.46
CA HIS A 165 2.77 10.83 6.97
C HIS A 165 2.19 9.63 7.72
N GLY A 166 1.05 9.81 8.40
CA GLY A 166 0.40 8.74 9.14
C GLY A 166 1.10 8.31 10.44
N VAL A 167 0.42 7.44 11.18
CA VAL A 167 0.86 6.82 12.44
C VAL A 167 0.82 5.30 12.31
N ASP A 168 1.43 4.59 13.26
CA ASP A 168 1.34 3.13 13.32
C ASP A 168 -0.04 2.72 13.86
N LEU A 169 -0.99 2.49 12.95
CA LEU A 169 -2.39 2.19 13.32
C LEU A 169 -2.52 0.94 14.21
N PRO A 170 -1.86 -0.21 13.90
CA PRO A 170 -1.86 -1.35 14.81
C PRO A 170 -1.35 -0.99 16.21
N ALA A 171 -0.22 -0.29 16.33
CA ALA A 171 0.33 0.08 17.62
C ALA A 171 -0.62 0.98 18.43
N VAL A 172 -1.27 1.95 17.76
CA VAL A 172 -2.25 2.83 18.40
C VAL A 172 -3.48 2.05 18.88
N ARG A 173 -3.99 1.10 18.07
CA ARG A 173 -5.19 0.33 18.42
C ARG A 173 -4.98 -0.62 19.60
N VAL A 174 -3.75 -1.07 19.87
CA VAL A 174 -3.43 -1.89 21.04
C VAL A 174 -3.70 -1.13 22.35
N ALA A 175 -3.47 0.18 22.38
CA ALA A 175 -3.72 1.02 23.57
C ALA A 175 -5.19 1.02 24.03
N ALA A 176 -6.14 0.70 23.13
CA ALA A 176 -7.56 0.60 23.46
C ALA A 176 -7.87 -0.42 24.57
N GLY A 177 -7.02 -1.44 24.75
CA GLY A 177 -7.20 -2.46 25.78
C GLY A 177 -7.08 -1.93 27.22
N GLY A 178 -6.42 -0.79 27.44
CA GLY A 178 -6.15 -0.20 28.76
C GLY A 178 -7.22 0.77 29.28
N ARG A 179 -8.32 0.97 28.55
CA ARG A 179 -9.31 2.05 28.82
C ARG A 179 -9.76 2.14 30.28
N ALA A 180 -10.22 1.03 30.86
CA ALA A 180 -10.79 1.05 32.22
C ALA A 180 -9.77 1.45 33.28
N ALA A 181 -8.53 0.93 33.19
CA ALA A 181 -7.45 1.26 34.12
C ALA A 181 -7.04 2.73 34.00
N MET A 182 -6.90 3.24 32.78
CA MET A 182 -6.56 4.64 32.54
C MET A 182 -7.66 5.61 33.01
N ARG A 183 -8.94 5.26 32.83
CA ARG A 183 -10.06 6.08 33.38
C ARG A 183 -10.03 6.15 34.91
N ALA A 184 -9.72 5.04 35.57
CA ALA A 184 -9.58 5.00 37.02
C ALA A 184 -8.38 5.84 37.51
N GLU A 185 -7.23 5.75 36.82
CA GLU A 185 -6.05 6.58 37.10
C GLU A 185 -6.37 8.08 36.98
N LEU A 186 -7.10 8.46 35.93
CA LEU A 186 -7.54 9.84 35.71
C LEU A 186 -8.69 10.28 36.65
N GLY A 187 -9.17 9.40 37.53
CA GLY A 187 -10.25 9.68 38.47
C GLY A 187 -11.59 10.01 37.80
N VAL A 188 -11.83 9.47 36.59
CA VAL A 188 -13.07 9.71 35.84
C VAL A 188 -14.19 8.86 36.43
N ARG A 189 -15.27 9.51 36.84
CA ARG A 189 -16.45 8.83 37.40
C ARG A 189 -17.31 8.24 36.27
N ASP A 190 -18.09 7.23 36.57
CA ASP A 190 -18.91 6.51 35.57
C ASP A 190 -19.93 7.40 34.84
N HIS A 191 -20.41 8.46 35.49
CA HIS A 191 -21.37 9.40 34.91
C HIS A 191 -20.70 10.58 34.18
N GLU A 192 -19.37 10.69 34.22
CA GLU A 192 -18.63 11.80 33.60
C GLU A 192 -18.18 11.43 32.19
N PHE A 193 -18.41 12.36 31.26
CA PHE A 193 -17.91 12.26 29.90
C PHE A 193 -16.45 12.75 29.82
N LEU A 194 -15.54 11.91 29.34
CA LEU A 194 -14.11 12.25 29.24
C LEU A 194 -13.76 12.81 27.86
N PHE A 195 -13.49 14.11 27.81
CA PHE A 195 -12.78 14.74 26.70
C PHE A 195 -11.27 14.61 26.88
N VAL A 196 -10.55 14.54 25.76
CA VAL A 196 -9.08 14.55 25.76
C VAL A 196 -8.52 15.51 24.73
N THR A 197 -7.42 16.15 25.06
CA THR A 197 -6.61 16.91 24.10
C THR A 197 -5.12 16.59 24.30
N VAL A 198 -4.41 16.34 23.19
CA VAL A 198 -2.97 16.07 23.19
C VAL A 198 -2.28 17.10 22.32
N ALA A 199 -1.72 18.14 22.94
CA ALA A 199 -1.11 19.26 22.24
C ALA A 199 -0.09 20.00 23.11
N ASN A 200 0.92 20.62 22.49
CA ASN A 200 1.87 21.44 23.25
C ASN A 200 1.26 22.78 23.67
N TYR A 201 1.73 23.35 24.79
CA TYR A 201 1.25 24.64 25.30
C TYR A 201 1.86 25.80 24.51
N ARG A 202 1.33 26.05 23.31
CA ARG A 202 1.70 27.14 22.42
C ARG A 202 0.47 27.91 21.97
N ALA A 203 0.69 29.18 21.61
CA ALA A 203 -0.38 30.08 21.16
C ALA A 203 -1.22 29.53 19.98
N GLN A 204 -0.61 28.70 19.14
CA GLN A 204 -1.27 27.99 18.04
C GLN A 204 -2.44 27.11 18.50
N LYS A 205 -2.33 26.46 19.66
CA LYS A 205 -3.27 25.43 20.13
C LYS A 205 -4.47 26.01 20.90
N ASP A 206 -4.44 27.31 21.17
CA ASP A 206 -5.51 28.11 21.77
C ASP A 206 -6.19 27.51 23.01
N TYR A 207 -5.39 26.97 23.92
CA TYR A 207 -5.88 26.55 25.23
C TYR A 207 -6.73 27.61 25.98
N PRO A 208 -6.50 28.94 25.85
CA PRO A 208 -7.43 29.93 26.41
C PRO A 208 -8.89 29.73 25.97
N THR A 209 -9.12 29.47 24.69
CA THR A 209 -10.46 29.21 24.13
C THR A 209 -11.02 27.88 24.65
N LEU A 210 -10.18 26.83 24.71
CA LEU A 210 -10.58 25.53 25.25
C LEU A 210 -10.98 25.61 26.73
N LEU A 211 -10.18 26.27 27.57
CA LEU A 211 -10.47 26.45 28.99
C LEU A 211 -11.73 27.28 29.21
N ALA A 212 -11.93 28.35 28.42
CA ALA A 212 -13.15 29.14 28.46
C ALA A 212 -14.39 28.32 28.05
N ALA A 213 -14.26 27.43 27.07
CA ALA A 213 -15.33 26.51 26.68
C ALA A 213 -15.66 25.51 27.82
N CYS A 214 -14.65 24.94 28.49
CA CYS A 214 -14.86 24.10 29.66
C CYS A 214 -15.56 24.84 30.82
N ALA A 215 -15.22 26.11 31.05
CA ALA A 215 -15.88 26.92 32.08
C ALA A 215 -17.37 27.12 31.78
N ARG A 216 -17.73 27.35 30.51
CA ARG A 216 -19.13 27.42 30.05
C ARG A 216 -19.84 26.08 30.22
N LEU A 217 -19.24 25.01 29.72
CA LEU A 217 -19.78 23.65 29.80
C LEU A 217 -20.09 23.23 31.25
N ARG A 218 -19.23 23.63 32.20
CA ARG A 218 -19.46 23.42 33.63
C ARG A 218 -20.60 24.28 34.17
N ALA A 219 -20.67 25.55 33.78
CA ALA A 219 -21.76 26.44 34.18
C ALA A 219 -23.13 25.93 33.69
N ASP A 220 -23.15 25.26 32.55
CA ASP A 220 -24.34 24.61 31.97
C ASP A 220 -24.68 23.25 32.63
N GLY A 221 -23.91 22.81 33.64
CA GLY A 221 -24.19 21.62 34.43
C GLY A 221 -23.87 20.28 33.75
N VAL A 222 -23.10 20.28 32.65
CA VAL A 222 -22.73 19.04 31.96
C VAL A 222 -21.68 18.27 32.79
N PRO A 223 -21.89 16.97 33.10
CA PRO A 223 -20.90 16.18 33.84
C PRO A 223 -19.77 15.72 32.91
N PHE A 224 -18.61 16.40 32.99
CA PHE A 224 -17.46 16.08 32.14
C PHE A 224 -16.12 16.17 32.88
N ARG A 225 -15.11 15.52 32.29
CA ARG A 225 -13.69 15.78 32.54
C ARG A 225 -12.96 16.09 31.24
N LEU A 226 -11.93 16.91 31.30
CA LEU A 226 -10.96 17.11 30.23
C LEU A 226 -9.57 16.70 30.69
N ALA A 227 -8.99 15.67 30.06
CA ALA A 227 -7.59 15.32 30.21
C ALA A 227 -6.75 16.07 29.15
N ALA A 228 -5.92 17.01 29.60
CA ALA A 228 -5.07 17.82 28.73
C ALA A 228 -3.60 17.41 28.85
N VAL A 229 -3.12 16.64 27.88
CA VAL A 229 -1.72 16.19 27.78
C VAL A 229 -0.93 17.18 26.94
N GLY A 230 0.14 17.72 27.51
CA GLY A 230 0.91 18.76 26.86
C GLY A 230 1.94 19.41 27.76
N GLN A 231 2.98 19.97 27.14
CA GLN A 231 3.92 20.88 27.81
C GLN A 231 4.30 22.00 26.85
N GLY A 232 4.80 23.11 27.37
CA GLY A 232 5.26 24.18 26.50
C GLY A 232 5.48 25.51 27.18
N PRO A 233 5.92 26.52 26.41
CA PRO A 233 6.30 27.83 26.95
C PRO A 233 5.14 28.60 27.60
N LEU A 234 3.89 28.18 27.41
CA LEU A 234 2.72 28.82 28.02
C LEU A 234 2.20 28.11 29.27
N GLU A 235 2.93 27.14 29.83
CA GLU A 235 2.46 26.34 30.96
C GLU A 235 2.00 27.19 32.16
N ASP A 236 2.80 28.15 32.61
CA ASP A 236 2.45 29.02 33.74
C ASP A 236 1.17 29.81 33.47
N ALA A 237 1.06 30.41 32.29
CA ALA A 237 -0.14 31.14 31.87
C ALA A 237 -1.38 30.23 31.83
N MET A 238 -1.21 28.95 31.45
CA MET A 238 -2.31 27.99 31.41
C MET A 238 -2.74 27.57 32.81
N ARG A 239 -1.81 27.35 33.74
CA ARG A 239 -2.10 27.05 35.14
C ARG A 239 -2.82 28.20 35.83
N THR A 240 -2.36 29.45 35.62
CA THR A 240 -3.04 30.64 36.15
C THR A 240 -4.47 30.73 35.62
N ARG A 241 -4.67 30.58 34.31
CA ARG A 241 -6.01 30.69 33.72
C ARG A 241 -6.94 29.56 34.16
N HIS A 242 -6.42 28.35 34.31
CA HIS A 242 -7.14 27.19 34.84
C HIS A 242 -7.62 27.43 36.29
N ALA A 243 -6.77 28.03 37.13
CA ALA A 243 -7.11 28.41 38.50
C ALA A 243 -8.15 29.56 38.54
N GLU A 244 -7.98 30.61 37.73
CA GLU A 244 -8.94 31.73 37.64
C GLU A 244 -10.35 31.28 37.25
N LEU A 245 -10.45 30.31 36.34
CA LEU A 245 -11.73 29.73 35.91
C LEU A 245 -12.24 28.66 36.90
N GLY A 246 -11.48 28.35 37.94
CA GLY A 246 -11.82 27.37 38.98
C GLY A 246 -11.93 25.93 38.46
N LEU A 247 -11.25 25.56 37.38
CA LEU A 247 -11.49 24.32 36.63
C LEU A 247 -10.83 23.07 37.22
N ALA A 248 -10.41 23.09 38.49
CA ALA A 248 -9.64 22.00 39.11
C ALA A 248 -10.38 20.66 39.09
N ASP A 249 -11.70 20.66 39.29
CA ASP A 249 -12.49 19.43 39.37
C ASP A 249 -12.83 18.83 38.00
N SER A 250 -12.82 19.63 36.93
CA SER A 250 -13.27 19.23 35.59
C SER A 250 -12.16 19.21 34.53
N VAL A 251 -11.02 19.85 34.75
CA VAL A 251 -9.91 19.90 33.78
C VAL A 251 -8.60 19.50 34.46
N GLN A 252 -7.94 18.47 33.93
CA GLN A 252 -6.64 18.00 34.39
C GLN A 252 -5.55 18.41 33.40
N LEU A 253 -4.65 19.29 33.84
CA LEU A 253 -3.44 19.64 33.10
C LEU A 253 -2.34 18.63 33.45
N LEU A 254 -2.22 17.59 32.62
CA LEU A 254 -1.39 16.40 32.91
C LEU A 254 0.11 16.58 32.62
N GLY A 255 0.50 17.69 32.02
CA GLY A 255 1.89 17.87 31.59
C GLY A 255 2.26 16.93 30.44
N TYR A 256 3.57 16.67 30.28
CA TYR A 256 4.06 15.69 29.32
C TYR A 256 3.84 14.26 29.81
N ARG A 257 3.26 13.43 28.94
CA ARG A 257 3.09 11.99 29.14
C ARG A 257 3.66 11.22 27.96
N ALA A 258 4.42 10.17 28.25
CA ALA A 258 4.96 9.28 27.22
C ALA A 258 3.85 8.37 26.65
N ASP A 259 2.91 7.98 27.52
CA ASP A 259 1.71 7.16 27.31
C ASP A 259 0.49 7.99 26.89
N ALA A 260 0.70 9.07 26.13
CA ALA A 260 -0.38 9.94 25.67
C ALA A 260 -1.46 9.23 24.83
N VAL A 261 -1.08 8.14 24.13
CA VAL A 261 -2.01 7.32 23.34
C VAL A 261 -2.94 6.52 24.26
N ASP A 262 -2.48 6.08 25.42
CA ASP A 262 -3.31 5.40 26.42
C ASP A 262 -4.33 6.36 27.04
N VAL A 263 -3.92 7.62 27.27
CA VAL A 263 -4.85 8.69 27.69
C VAL A 263 -5.89 9.00 26.61
N LEU A 264 -5.50 9.03 25.33
CA LEU A 264 -6.45 9.15 24.22
C LEU A 264 -7.45 7.99 24.21
N ALA A 265 -6.96 6.76 24.34
CA ALA A 265 -7.77 5.54 24.34
C ALA A 265 -8.78 5.46 25.49
N ALA A 266 -8.53 6.19 26.59
CA ALA A 266 -9.43 6.30 27.73
C ALA A 266 -10.65 7.21 27.50
N ALA A 267 -10.57 8.11 26.51
CA ALA A 267 -11.52 9.20 26.30
C ALA A 267 -12.78 8.80 25.55
N ASP A 268 -13.86 9.56 25.76
CA ASP A 268 -15.13 9.43 25.05
C ASP A 268 -15.16 10.31 23.78
N ALA A 269 -14.42 11.42 23.75
CA ALA A 269 -14.20 12.23 22.56
C ALA A 269 -12.87 12.99 22.57
N PHE A 270 -12.32 13.24 21.39
CA PHE A 270 -11.14 14.09 21.18
C PHE A 270 -11.55 15.53 20.90
N VAL A 271 -10.89 16.50 21.54
CA VAL A 271 -11.15 17.94 21.35
C VAL A 271 -9.88 18.72 21.05
N MET A 272 -9.95 19.65 20.09
CA MET A 272 -8.83 20.55 19.80
C MET A 272 -9.30 21.92 19.27
N ALA A 273 -8.80 22.99 19.88
CA ALA A 273 -9.23 24.38 19.65
C ALA A 273 -8.25 25.22 18.81
N SER A 274 -7.38 24.59 18.02
CA SER A 274 -6.26 25.26 17.36
C SER A 274 -6.67 26.43 16.44
N LYS A 275 -5.83 27.47 16.37
CA LYS A 275 -5.98 28.61 15.42
C LYS A 275 -5.46 28.30 14.02
N TRP A 276 -4.49 27.40 13.91
CA TRP A 276 -3.95 26.92 12.64
C TRP A 276 -3.28 25.55 12.85
N GLU A 277 -3.29 24.70 11.83
CA GLU A 277 -2.67 23.36 11.85
C GLU A 277 -2.10 22.97 10.48
N GLY A 278 -1.17 22.00 10.48
CA GLY A 278 -0.87 21.21 9.28
C GLY A 278 -1.82 20.03 9.20
N LEU A 279 -1.43 18.91 9.80
CA LEU A 279 -2.32 17.82 10.16
C LEU A 279 -1.79 17.19 11.47
N PRO A 280 -2.49 17.33 12.60
CA PRO A 280 -1.96 16.91 13.91
C PRO A 280 -1.84 15.39 14.03
N VAL A 281 -0.73 14.91 14.59
CA VAL A 281 -0.53 13.48 14.91
C VAL A 281 -1.59 12.99 15.90
N ALA A 282 -1.91 13.78 16.92
CA ALA A 282 -2.96 13.45 17.89
C ALA A 282 -4.34 13.24 17.25
N LEU A 283 -4.63 13.95 16.16
CA LEU A 283 -5.87 13.72 15.41
C LEU A 283 -5.84 12.35 14.71
N MET A 284 -4.70 12.01 14.07
CA MET A 284 -4.53 10.70 13.43
C MET A 284 -4.68 9.56 14.44
N GLU A 285 -4.09 9.72 15.64
CA GLU A 285 -4.19 8.77 16.75
C GLU A 285 -5.64 8.66 17.25
N ALA A 286 -6.34 9.79 17.43
CA ALA A 286 -7.76 9.81 17.81
C ALA A 286 -8.65 9.10 16.78
N CYS A 287 -8.42 9.33 15.48
CA CYS A 287 -9.13 8.64 14.42
C CYS A 287 -8.84 7.14 14.39
N ALA A 288 -7.58 6.74 14.61
CA ALA A 288 -7.20 5.33 14.69
C ALA A 288 -7.90 4.58 15.84
N LEU A 289 -8.20 5.28 16.92
CA LEU A 289 -8.98 4.82 18.08
C LEU A 289 -10.51 4.94 17.88
N GLY A 290 -10.96 5.53 16.77
CA GLY A 290 -12.38 5.74 16.49
C GLY A 290 -13.06 6.76 17.39
N LEU A 291 -12.32 7.74 17.92
CA LEU A 291 -12.90 8.77 18.79
C LEU A 291 -13.74 9.77 17.98
N PRO A 292 -14.96 10.11 18.44
CA PRO A 292 -15.66 11.30 18.00
C PRO A 292 -14.78 12.54 18.20
N CYS A 293 -14.72 13.42 17.19
CA CYS A 293 -13.83 14.58 17.19
C CYS A 293 -14.62 15.90 17.23
N VAL A 294 -14.26 16.80 18.15
CA VAL A 294 -14.73 18.20 18.20
C VAL A 294 -13.54 19.12 17.89
N LEU A 295 -13.56 19.75 16.73
CA LEU A 295 -12.37 20.40 16.17
C LEU A 295 -12.66 21.79 15.65
N THR A 296 -11.71 22.70 15.78
CA THR A 296 -11.73 23.92 14.99
C THR A 296 -11.53 23.62 13.50
N GLU A 297 -12.25 24.33 12.64
CA GLU A 297 -12.17 24.16 11.19
C GLU A 297 -10.95 24.89 10.59
N VAL A 298 -9.75 24.33 10.81
CA VAL A 298 -8.48 24.93 10.36
C VAL A 298 -7.48 23.88 9.83
N GLY A 299 -6.52 24.31 9.01
CA GLY A 299 -5.45 23.42 8.57
C GLY A 299 -5.91 22.37 7.55
N GLY A 300 -5.21 21.24 7.54
CA GLY A 300 -5.59 20.06 6.78
C GLY A 300 -6.62 19.16 7.47
N MET A 301 -7.20 19.56 8.60
CA MET A 301 -8.20 18.73 9.30
C MET A 301 -9.50 18.57 8.48
N PRO A 302 -10.08 19.63 7.88
CA PRO A 302 -11.30 19.50 7.06
C PRO A 302 -11.07 18.63 5.82
N ASP A 303 -9.92 18.77 5.16
CA ASP A 303 -9.53 17.93 4.01
C ASP A 303 -9.43 16.45 4.41
N ALA A 304 -8.90 16.19 5.61
CA ALA A 304 -8.65 14.83 6.07
C ALA A 304 -9.94 14.12 6.56
N LEU A 305 -10.89 14.84 7.13
CA LEU A 305 -12.10 14.26 7.72
C LEU A 305 -13.37 14.48 6.91
N GLY A 306 -13.38 15.47 6.03
CA GLY A 306 -14.58 15.93 5.31
C GLY A 306 -15.56 16.70 6.20
N PRO A 307 -16.65 17.23 5.61
CA PRO A 307 -17.61 18.09 6.31
C PRO A 307 -18.32 17.37 7.47
N ASP A 308 -18.50 16.05 7.38
CA ASP A 308 -19.22 15.26 8.39
C ASP A 308 -18.29 14.45 9.30
N GLY A 309 -16.97 14.63 9.20
CA GLY A 309 -16.00 13.80 9.93
C GLY A 309 -15.66 14.28 11.33
N ALA A 310 -16.08 15.48 11.71
CA ALA A 310 -15.96 16.03 13.06
C ALA A 310 -17.12 16.98 13.34
N ARG A 311 -17.31 17.35 14.61
CA ARG A 311 -18.09 18.53 14.96
C ARG A 311 -17.21 19.77 14.82
N TRP A 312 -17.36 20.45 13.69
CA TRP A 312 -16.58 21.63 13.33
C TRP A 312 -17.04 22.88 14.08
N VAL A 313 -16.08 23.68 14.55
CA VAL A 313 -16.32 24.98 15.18
C VAL A 313 -15.39 26.06 14.63
N PRO A 314 -15.80 27.34 14.61
CA PRO A 314 -14.90 28.43 14.26
C PRO A 314 -13.73 28.55 15.25
N PRO A 315 -12.51 28.89 14.79
CA PRO A 315 -11.38 29.15 15.69
C PRO A 315 -11.63 30.38 16.57
N ALA A 316 -11.11 30.35 17.79
CA ALA A 316 -11.27 31.41 18.80
C ALA A 316 -12.71 31.68 19.28
N ASP A 317 -13.65 30.75 19.05
CA ASP A 317 -15.02 30.83 19.56
C ASP A 317 -15.26 29.81 20.69
N SER A 318 -15.12 30.27 21.93
CA SER A 318 -15.33 29.41 23.12
C SER A 318 -16.79 29.01 23.33
N ALA A 319 -17.76 29.79 22.83
CA ALA A 319 -19.17 29.49 23.00
C ALA A 319 -19.60 28.39 22.03
N ALA A 320 -19.21 28.50 20.76
CA ALA A 320 -19.42 27.45 19.76
C ALA A 320 -18.72 26.14 20.17
N LEU A 321 -17.49 26.23 20.68
CA LEU A 321 -16.76 25.06 21.17
C LEU A 321 -17.48 24.37 22.35
N ALA A 322 -17.97 25.14 23.33
CA ALA A 322 -18.73 24.59 24.46
C ALA A 322 -20.02 23.90 24.00
N ALA A 323 -20.77 24.53 23.10
CA ALA A 323 -22.01 23.96 22.54
C ALA A 323 -21.75 22.65 21.79
N ALA A 324 -20.70 22.60 20.95
CA ALA A 324 -20.31 21.39 20.24
C ALA A 324 -19.86 20.26 21.19
N MET A 325 -19.13 20.59 22.27
CA MET A 325 -18.77 19.63 23.31
C MET A 325 -20.03 19.10 24.02
N ALA A 326 -20.96 19.96 24.41
CA ALA A 326 -22.21 19.57 25.05
C ALA A 326 -23.05 18.64 24.16
N GLU A 327 -23.17 18.97 22.88
CA GLU A 327 -23.88 18.16 21.87
C GLU A 327 -23.26 16.76 21.75
N VAL A 328 -21.94 16.67 21.58
CA VAL A 328 -21.23 15.38 21.48
C VAL A 328 -21.34 14.58 22.78
N ALA A 329 -21.34 15.21 23.96
CA ALA A 329 -21.55 14.53 25.23
C ALA A 329 -23.00 14.01 25.39
N GLY A 330 -24.00 14.75 24.88
CA GLY A 330 -25.42 14.42 25.02
C GLY A 330 -25.98 13.45 23.96
N ASP A 331 -25.46 13.44 22.74
CA ASP A 331 -26.02 12.68 21.61
C ASP A 331 -25.19 11.44 21.25
N SER A 332 -25.67 10.25 21.62
CA SER A 332 -25.01 8.97 21.29
C SER A 332 -25.03 8.66 19.79
N GLY A 333 -26.10 9.00 19.08
CA GLY A 333 -26.21 8.79 17.64
C GLY A 333 -25.21 9.64 16.87
N LEU A 334 -25.00 10.90 17.28
CA LEU A 334 -23.95 11.75 16.74
C LEU A 334 -22.56 11.15 16.98
N ARG A 335 -22.28 10.68 18.20
CA ARG A 335 -21.00 10.03 18.52
C ARG A 335 -20.72 8.82 17.64
N GLU A 336 -21.68 7.93 17.47
CA GLU A 336 -21.53 6.74 16.62
C GLU A 336 -21.22 7.12 15.17
N ARG A 337 -21.91 8.13 14.62
CA ARG A 337 -21.63 8.63 13.27
C ARG A 337 -20.23 9.20 13.15
N LEU A 338 -19.82 10.06 14.07
CA LEU A 338 -18.49 10.68 14.07
C LEU A 338 -17.37 9.63 14.26
N ALA A 339 -17.58 8.66 15.16
CA ALA A 339 -16.66 7.54 15.38
C ALA A 339 -16.48 6.70 14.11
N ALA A 340 -17.57 6.34 13.43
CA ALA A 340 -17.52 5.58 12.18
C ALA A 340 -16.76 6.34 11.06
N ARG A 341 -16.96 7.66 10.98
CA ARG A 341 -16.20 8.53 10.06
C ARG A 341 -14.73 8.58 10.44
N ALA A 342 -14.41 8.71 11.72
CA ALA A 342 -13.03 8.72 12.23
C ALA A 342 -12.30 7.41 11.88
N VAL A 343 -12.94 6.25 12.05
CA VAL A 343 -12.39 4.93 11.67
C VAL A 343 -12.15 4.84 10.16
N THR A 344 -13.09 5.35 9.35
CA THR A 344 -12.95 5.38 7.89
C THR A 344 -11.77 6.26 7.47
N ALA A 345 -11.65 7.46 8.07
CA ALA A 345 -10.56 8.38 7.82
C ALA A 345 -9.21 7.86 8.33
N ALA A 346 -9.18 6.98 9.33
CA ALA A 346 -7.92 6.44 9.85
C ALA A 346 -7.12 5.65 8.80
N ALA A 347 -7.78 5.05 7.79
CA ALA A 347 -7.11 4.23 6.77
C ALA A 347 -6.05 5.00 5.95
N GLN A 348 -6.26 6.29 5.70
CA GLN A 348 -5.28 7.15 5.02
C GLN A 348 -4.14 7.61 5.96
N PHE A 349 -4.27 7.38 7.27
CA PHE A 349 -3.28 7.73 8.27
C PHE A 349 -2.35 6.57 8.64
N ASP A 350 -2.26 5.50 7.84
CA ASP A 350 -1.26 4.45 8.07
C ASP A 350 0.13 4.89 7.60
N VAL A 351 1.10 4.89 8.52
CA VAL A 351 2.49 5.28 8.23
C VAL A 351 3.13 4.47 7.09
N ARG A 352 2.72 3.21 6.89
CA ARG A 352 3.24 2.36 5.81
C ARG A 352 2.85 2.88 4.42
N ARG A 353 1.71 3.59 4.30
CA ARG A 353 1.32 4.27 3.06
C ARG A 353 2.32 5.38 2.74
N ALA A 354 2.64 6.20 3.74
CA ALA A 354 3.58 7.29 3.57
C ALA A 354 5.00 6.79 3.30
N ALA A 355 5.44 5.73 3.98
CA ALA A 355 6.74 5.11 3.76
C ALA A 355 6.93 4.71 2.28
N ARG A 356 5.99 3.96 1.72
CA ARG A 356 6.02 3.55 0.30
C ARG A 356 5.99 4.72 -0.67
N GLU A 357 5.24 5.78 -0.36
CA GLU A 357 5.18 6.98 -1.20
C GLU A 357 6.53 7.72 -1.20
N ILE A 358 7.14 7.89 -0.03
CA ILE A 358 8.46 8.49 0.12
C ILE A 358 9.53 7.65 -0.59
N GLU A 359 9.54 6.34 -0.37
CA GLU A 359 10.51 5.40 -0.94
C GLU A 359 10.46 5.38 -2.47
N ARG A 360 9.26 5.41 -3.06
CA ARG A 360 9.08 5.52 -4.52
C ARG A 360 9.75 6.75 -5.11
N HIS A 361 9.82 7.84 -4.35
CA HIS A 361 10.50 9.06 -4.78
C HIS A 361 12.01 9.02 -4.55
N TYR A 362 12.47 8.33 -3.51
CA TYR A 362 13.91 8.15 -3.26
C TYR A 362 14.60 7.31 -4.32
N VAL A 363 13.94 6.25 -4.77
CA VAL A 363 14.47 5.41 -5.83
C VAL A 363 14.37 6.21 -7.14
N PRO A 364 15.50 6.50 -7.82
CA PRO A 364 15.44 7.16 -9.11
C PRO A 364 14.59 6.30 -10.06
N PRO A 365 13.73 6.91 -10.90
CA PRO A 365 13.01 6.16 -11.92
C PRO A 365 14.04 5.39 -12.74
N VAL A 366 13.73 4.13 -13.06
CA VAL A 366 14.58 3.33 -13.95
C VAL A 366 14.82 4.17 -15.20
N PRO A 367 16.09 4.44 -15.59
CA PRO A 367 16.36 5.25 -16.76
C PRO A 367 15.57 4.74 -17.96
N ALA A 368 15.11 5.64 -18.83
CA ALA A 368 14.62 5.24 -20.14
C ALA A 368 15.69 4.34 -20.77
N TRP A 369 15.30 3.16 -21.23
CA TRP A 369 16.23 2.23 -21.86
C TRP A 369 16.91 2.95 -23.02
N ALA A 370 18.24 2.98 -23.00
CA ALA A 370 19.05 3.45 -24.11
C ALA A 370 19.60 2.20 -24.82
N PRO A 371 19.54 2.15 -26.16
CA PRO A 371 20.09 1.02 -26.89
C PRO A 371 21.58 0.84 -26.58
N PRO A 372 22.06 -0.40 -26.41
CA PRO A 372 23.49 -0.68 -26.39
C PRO A 372 24.16 -0.16 -27.67
N VAL A 373 25.45 0.16 -27.57
CA VAL A 373 26.28 0.55 -28.73
C VAL A 373 26.18 -0.53 -29.82
N GLY A 374 25.90 -0.13 -31.06
CA GLY A 374 25.68 -1.04 -32.21
C GLY A 374 24.23 -1.49 -32.42
N LEU A 375 23.26 -0.88 -31.73
CA LEU A 375 21.82 -1.04 -31.93
C LEU A 375 21.10 0.32 -31.96
N GLU A 376 21.80 1.34 -32.43
CA GLU A 376 21.22 2.65 -32.68
C GLU A 376 20.09 2.51 -33.71
N GLY A 377 18.91 3.08 -33.43
CA GLY A 377 17.75 3.00 -34.33
C GLY A 377 16.66 2.01 -33.91
N ILE A 378 16.81 1.28 -32.79
CA ILE A 378 15.71 0.51 -32.22
C ILE A 378 14.65 1.44 -31.63
N GLU A 379 13.43 1.35 -32.14
CA GLU A 379 12.25 2.03 -31.60
C GLU A 379 11.45 1.08 -30.70
N VAL A 380 11.15 1.50 -29.47
CA VAL A 380 10.26 0.76 -28.55
C VAL A 380 8.94 1.51 -28.44
N ARG A 381 7.84 0.88 -28.85
CA ARG A 381 6.52 1.51 -28.88
C ARG A 381 5.38 0.49 -28.82
N ARG A 382 4.14 0.99 -28.71
CA ARG A 382 2.95 0.17 -28.88
C ARG A 382 2.87 -0.36 -30.31
N ALA A 383 2.44 -1.61 -30.47
CA ALA A 383 2.20 -2.21 -31.77
C ALA A 383 1.01 -1.55 -32.45
N GLN A 384 1.11 -1.34 -33.76
CA GLN A 384 0.02 -0.88 -34.61
C GLN A 384 -0.84 -2.08 -35.04
N PRO A 385 -2.14 -1.90 -35.35
CA PRO A 385 -3.02 -3.02 -35.68
C PRO A 385 -2.53 -3.90 -36.84
N HIS A 386 -1.89 -3.31 -37.86
CA HIS A 386 -1.37 -4.05 -39.01
C HIS A 386 -0.07 -4.83 -38.73
N GLU A 387 0.55 -4.60 -37.57
CA GLU A 387 1.80 -5.26 -37.15
C GLU A 387 1.54 -6.54 -36.34
N GLU A 388 0.27 -6.87 -36.08
CA GLU A 388 -0.11 -8.01 -35.24
C GLU A 388 0.38 -9.34 -35.83
N ASP A 389 0.16 -9.59 -37.12
CA ASP A 389 0.55 -10.84 -37.76
C ASP A 389 2.07 -11.08 -37.70
N GLU A 390 2.88 -10.04 -37.90
CA GLU A 390 4.33 -10.12 -37.78
C GLU A 390 4.77 -10.40 -36.33
N ALA A 391 4.14 -9.73 -35.36
CA ALA A 391 4.45 -9.92 -33.94
C ALA A 391 4.03 -11.30 -33.43
N VAL A 392 2.89 -11.82 -33.91
CA VAL A 392 2.36 -13.17 -33.67
C VAL A 392 3.31 -14.20 -34.28
N ALA A 393 3.77 -14.02 -35.52
CA ALA A 393 4.75 -14.89 -36.15
C ALA A 393 6.08 -14.95 -35.37
N LEU A 394 6.58 -13.80 -34.89
CA LEU A 394 7.78 -13.76 -34.04
C LEU A 394 7.57 -14.55 -32.73
N CYS A 395 6.41 -14.40 -32.09
CA CYS A 395 6.07 -15.17 -30.90
C CYS A 395 6.02 -16.67 -31.17
N GLN A 396 5.36 -17.08 -32.25
CA GLN A 396 5.23 -18.48 -32.66
C GLN A 396 6.62 -19.12 -32.85
N GLN A 397 7.53 -18.42 -33.53
CA GLN A 397 8.88 -18.89 -33.77
C GLN A 397 9.70 -19.00 -32.48
N VAL A 398 9.73 -17.94 -31.66
CA VAL A 398 10.61 -17.86 -30.49
C VAL A 398 10.13 -18.73 -29.33
N LEU A 399 8.81 -18.91 -29.18
CA LEU A 399 8.24 -19.76 -28.13
C LEU A 399 8.24 -21.25 -28.49
N GLY A 400 8.78 -21.63 -29.65
CA GLY A 400 8.92 -23.04 -30.04
C GLY A 400 7.66 -23.68 -30.60
N HIS A 401 6.77 -22.88 -31.20
CA HIS A 401 5.50 -23.31 -31.80
C HIS A 401 5.48 -23.15 -33.33
N ALA A 402 6.65 -23.10 -33.97
CA ALA A 402 6.78 -22.87 -35.42
C ALA A 402 5.98 -23.88 -36.26
N ASP A 403 5.89 -25.13 -35.82
CA ASP A 403 5.16 -26.21 -36.51
C ASP A 403 3.71 -26.41 -35.99
N ASP A 404 3.25 -25.58 -35.06
CA ASP A 404 1.94 -25.71 -34.41
C ASP A 404 0.90 -24.79 -35.08
N ALA A 405 0.13 -25.37 -36.00
CA ALA A 405 -0.93 -24.67 -36.73
C ALA A 405 -2.07 -24.14 -35.83
N ALA A 406 -2.19 -24.63 -34.59
CA ALA A 406 -3.19 -24.15 -33.64
C ALA A 406 -2.73 -22.90 -32.85
N TRP A 407 -1.44 -22.55 -32.92
CA TRP A 407 -0.87 -21.47 -32.11
C TRP A 407 -1.47 -20.08 -32.39
N PRO A 408 -1.68 -19.65 -33.66
CA PRO A 408 -2.33 -18.35 -33.92
C PRO A 408 -3.75 -18.27 -33.33
N ALA A 409 -4.51 -19.36 -33.39
CA ALA A 409 -5.84 -19.44 -32.78
C ALA A 409 -5.75 -19.36 -31.24
N LEU A 410 -4.77 -20.01 -30.61
CA LEU A 410 -4.51 -19.88 -29.18
C LEU A 410 -4.12 -18.44 -28.80
N PHE A 411 -3.31 -17.76 -29.62
CA PHE A 411 -2.95 -16.37 -29.40
C PHE A 411 -4.19 -15.46 -29.47
N HIS A 412 -4.99 -15.59 -30.52
CA HIS A 412 -6.23 -14.82 -30.72
C HIS A 412 -7.22 -15.04 -29.57
N TRP A 413 -7.42 -16.30 -29.16
CA TRP A 413 -8.26 -16.64 -28.01
C TRP A 413 -7.81 -15.95 -26.72
N LYS A 414 -6.50 -15.90 -26.43
CA LYS A 414 -5.95 -15.22 -25.23
C LYS A 414 -6.11 -13.71 -25.28
N HIS A 415 -5.96 -13.11 -26.46
CA HIS A 415 -5.68 -11.68 -26.56
C HIS A 415 -6.80 -10.84 -27.15
N ARG A 416 -7.67 -11.44 -27.96
CA ARG A 416 -8.76 -10.78 -28.68
C ARG A 416 -10.13 -11.26 -28.20
N GLU A 417 -10.30 -12.55 -27.95
CA GLU A 417 -11.57 -13.11 -27.46
C GLU A 417 -11.73 -13.00 -25.93
N ASN A 418 -10.72 -12.51 -25.23
CA ASN A 418 -10.72 -12.37 -23.79
C ASN A 418 -11.75 -11.32 -23.32
N PRO A 419 -12.79 -11.71 -22.53
CA PRO A 419 -13.84 -10.78 -22.09
C PRO A 419 -13.34 -9.69 -21.12
N PHE A 420 -12.12 -9.79 -20.59
CA PHE A 420 -11.49 -8.69 -19.84
C PHE A 420 -10.99 -7.56 -20.76
N GLY A 421 -11.11 -7.73 -22.08
CA GLY A 421 -10.77 -6.76 -23.11
C GLY A 421 -9.50 -7.09 -23.88
N ASP A 422 -9.28 -6.34 -24.96
CA ASP A 422 -8.13 -6.51 -25.86
C ASP A 422 -6.80 -6.34 -25.12
N SER A 423 -5.91 -7.30 -25.35
CA SER A 423 -4.57 -7.31 -24.75
C SER A 423 -3.63 -6.36 -25.49
N PRO A 424 -3.08 -5.33 -24.85
CA PRO A 424 -2.14 -4.45 -25.51
C PRO A 424 -0.75 -5.07 -25.66
N MET A 425 -0.10 -4.65 -26.74
CA MET A 425 1.19 -5.17 -27.19
C MET A 425 2.18 -4.03 -27.43
N TRP A 426 3.42 -4.25 -27.03
CA TRP A 426 4.55 -3.40 -27.34
C TRP A 426 5.57 -4.17 -28.17
N VAL A 427 6.18 -3.47 -29.11
CA VAL A 427 7.17 -4.00 -30.05
C VAL A 427 8.45 -3.18 -30.01
N ALA A 428 9.57 -3.85 -30.23
CA ALA A 428 10.83 -3.21 -30.57
C ALA A 428 11.06 -3.40 -32.06
N VAL A 429 11.24 -2.31 -32.80
CA VAL A 429 11.42 -2.30 -34.24
C VAL A 429 12.84 -1.86 -34.56
N HIS A 430 13.53 -2.62 -35.41
CA HIS A 430 14.85 -2.30 -35.92
C HIS A 430 14.85 -2.46 -37.44
N ASP A 431 15.26 -1.42 -38.17
CA ASP A 431 15.26 -1.39 -39.63
C ASP A 431 13.91 -1.80 -40.27
N GLY A 432 12.80 -1.35 -39.67
CA GLY A 432 11.45 -1.63 -40.15
C GLY A 432 10.91 -3.04 -39.87
N ARG A 433 11.64 -3.85 -39.10
CA ARG A 433 11.23 -5.21 -38.68
C ARG A 433 11.03 -5.30 -37.17
N ILE A 434 10.03 -6.04 -36.73
CA ILE A 434 9.82 -6.35 -35.31
C ILE A 434 10.85 -7.37 -34.85
N VAL A 435 11.66 -6.98 -33.85
CA VAL A 435 12.74 -7.80 -33.28
C VAL A 435 12.46 -8.25 -31.85
N ALA A 436 11.49 -7.63 -31.17
CA ALA A 436 10.98 -8.11 -29.90
C ALA A 436 9.53 -7.67 -29.69
N VAL A 437 8.78 -8.44 -28.91
CA VAL A 437 7.38 -8.19 -28.58
C VAL A 437 7.09 -8.56 -27.14
N ARG A 438 6.21 -7.78 -26.51
CA ARG A 438 5.67 -8.02 -25.17
C ARG A 438 4.18 -7.77 -25.16
N VAL A 439 3.41 -8.78 -24.75
CA VAL A 439 1.95 -8.70 -24.64
C VAL A 439 1.53 -8.72 -23.18
N PHE A 440 0.63 -7.80 -22.82
CA PHE A 440 0.02 -7.74 -21.50
C PHE A 440 -1.45 -8.14 -21.61
N MET A 441 -1.78 -9.35 -21.16
CA MET A 441 -3.13 -9.87 -21.20
C MET A 441 -4.02 -9.15 -20.19
N ARG A 442 -5.13 -8.55 -20.62
CA ARG A 442 -6.06 -7.89 -19.68
C ARG A 442 -6.70 -8.91 -18.73
N TRP A 443 -6.90 -8.48 -17.50
CA TRP A 443 -7.49 -9.28 -16.44
C TRP A 443 -8.23 -8.39 -15.44
N ALA A 444 -9.15 -8.97 -14.68
CA ALA A 444 -9.80 -8.25 -13.59
C ALA A 444 -9.97 -9.14 -12.35
N PHE A 445 -9.80 -8.51 -11.19
CA PHE A 445 -10.16 -9.09 -9.89
C PHE A 445 -11.34 -8.34 -9.29
N ARG A 446 -12.01 -8.93 -8.30
CA ARG A 446 -12.99 -8.28 -7.43
C ARG A 446 -12.51 -8.33 -6.00
N ARG A 447 -12.67 -7.23 -5.27
CA ARG A 447 -12.39 -7.11 -3.83
C ARG A 447 -13.42 -6.19 -3.19
N GLY A 448 -14.18 -6.68 -2.20
CA GLY A 448 -15.18 -5.86 -1.50
C GLY A 448 -16.23 -5.22 -2.44
N GLY A 449 -16.62 -5.93 -3.50
CA GLY A 449 -17.56 -5.44 -4.52
C GLY A 449 -16.95 -4.51 -5.58
N ARG A 450 -15.71 -4.03 -5.41
CA ARG A 450 -14.98 -3.21 -6.39
C ARG A 450 -14.20 -4.08 -7.36
N GLU A 451 -14.21 -3.72 -8.64
CA GLU A 451 -13.30 -4.30 -9.63
C GLU A 451 -11.90 -3.70 -9.50
N VAL A 452 -10.88 -4.56 -9.60
CA VAL A 452 -9.47 -4.20 -9.60
C VAL A 452 -8.90 -4.56 -10.97
N ARG A 453 -8.59 -3.54 -11.76
CA ARG A 453 -8.09 -3.70 -13.13
C ARG A 453 -6.65 -4.20 -13.10
N ALA A 454 -6.39 -5.30 -13.79
CA ALA A 454 -5.08 -5.95 -13.77
C ALA A 454 -4.63 -6.35 -15.17
N VAL A 455 -3.34 -6.66 -15.30
CA VAL A 455 -2.82 -7.36 -16.48
C VAL A 455 -1.95 -8.53 -16.06
N ARG A 456 -1.83 -9.51 -16.95
CA ARG A 456 -0.88 -10.61 -16.84
C ARG A 456 0.17 -10.49 -17.95
N ALA A 457 1.43 -10.58 -17.58
CA ALA A 457 2.52 -10.51 -18.55
C ALA A 457 2.79 -11.91 -19.12
N VAL A 458 2.16 -12.26 -20.26
CA VAL A 458 2.09 -13.64 -20.77
C VAL A 458 3.09 -13.84 -21.90
N ASP A 459 2.76 -13.43 -23.12
CA ASP A 459 3.53 -13.73 -24.32
C ASP A 459 4.64 -12.70 -24.53
N THR A 460 5.83 -13.21 -24.82
CA THR A 460 7.04 -12.41 -24.98
C THR A 460 8.01 -13.13 -25.87
N ALA A 461 8.47 -12.44 -26.89
CA ALA A 461 9.50 -12.93 -27.77
C ALA A 461 10.56 -11.85 -27.99
N THR A 462 11.80 -12.30 -28.10
CA THR A 462 12.91 -11.48 -28.54
C THR A 462 13.69 -12.34 -29.50
N ASP A 463 13.85 -11.85 -30.72
CA ASP A 463 14.62 -12.51 -31.76
C ASP A 463 15.99 -12.92 -31.19
N PRO A 464 16.46 -14.16 -31.41
CA PRO A 464 17.72 -14.65 -30.86
C PRO A 464 18.92 -13.71 -31.06
N ALA A 465 18.98 -12.99 -32.19
CA ALA A 465 20.05 -12.03 -32.46
C ALA A 465 20.00 -10.78 -31.54
N TYR A 466 18.87 -10.55 -30.89
CA TYR A 466 18.60 -9.39 -30.03
C TYR A 466 18.46 -9.76 -28.54
N GLN A 467 18.62 -11.03 -28.17
CA GLN A 467 18.57 -11.47 -26.78
C GLN A 467 19.74 -10.90 -25.96
N GLY A 468 19.52 -10.70 -24.65
CA GLY A 468 20.52 -10.15 -23.73
C GLY A 468 20.77 -8.64 -23.87
N LYS A 469 20.15 -7.95 -24.84
CA LYS A 469 20.33 -6.51 -25.11
C LYS A 469 19.37 -5.58 -24.35
N GLY A 470 18.61 -6.13 -23.40
CA GLY A 470 17.70 -5.36 -22.53
C GLY A 470 16.32 -5.06 -23.10
N LEU A 471 15.98 -5.52 -24.31
CA LEU A 471 14.67 -5.28 -24.95
C LEU A 471 13.48 -5.76 -24.11
N PHE A 472 13.61 -6.93 -23.46
CA PHE A 472 12.61 -7.43 -22.51
C PHE A 472 12.28 -6.41 -21.41
N THR A 473 13.31 -5.79 -20.84
CA THR A 473 13.18 -4.79 -19.79
C THR A 473 12.61 -3.49 -20.34
N ALA A 474 13.06 -3.06 -21.51
CA ALA A 474 12.59 -1.86 -22.19
C ALA A 474 11.08 -1.92 -22.47
N LEU A 475 10.65 -2.98 -23.17
CA LEU A 475 9.25 -3.23 -23.52
C LEU A 475 8.37 -3.36 -22.28
N THR A 476 8.86 -4.07 -21.26
CA THR A 476 8.10 -4.27 -20.02
C THR A 476 7.89 -2.93 -19.30
N LEU A 477 8.96 -2.18 -19.04
CA LEU A 477 8.86 -0.92 -18.27
C LEU A 477 8.12 0.18 -19.03
N GLN A 478 8.22 0.23 -20.35
CA GLN A 478 7.42 1.14 -21.16
C GLN A 478 5.94 0.78 -21.09
N GLY A 479 5.60 -0.48 -21.35
CA GLY A 479 4.21 -0.94 -21.28
C GLY A 479 3.57 -0.71 -19.91
N LEU A 480 4.30 -0.93 -18.81
CA LEU A 480 3.75 -0.66 -17.47
C LEU A 480 3.42 0.81 -17.23
N ARG A 481 4.24 1.75 -17.74
CA ARG A 481 3.97 3.19 -17.58
C ARG A 481 2.69 3.59 -18.31
N GLU A 482 2.55 3.16 -19.56
CA GLU A 482 1.35 3.45 -20.34
C GLU A 482 0.10 2.77 -19.76
N LEU A 483 0.23 1.56 -19.21
CA LEU A 483 -0.86 0.85 -18.53
C LEU A 483 -1.29 1.51 -17.21
N GLU A 484 -0.34 2.08 -16.47
CA GLU A 484 -0.61 2.90 -15.29
C GLU A 484 -1.47 4.12 -15.66
N ASP A 485 -1.15 4.80 -16.77
CA ASP A 485 -1.94 5.92 -17.30
C ASP A 485 -3.35 5.48 -17.76
N GLU A 486 -3.50 4.26 -18.29
CA GLU A 486 -4.80 3.63 -18.60
C GLU A 486 -5.59 3.19 -17.35
N GLY A 487 -4.99 3.33 -16.16
CA GLY A 487 -5.58 3.04 -14.86
C GLY A 487 -5.60 1.55 -14.50
N VAL A 488 -4.69 0.76 -15.08
CA VAL A 488 -4.40 -0.59 -14.57
C VAL A 488 -3.75 -0.46 -13.20
N GLU A 489 -4.24 -1.20 -12.22
CA GLU A 489 -3.83 -1.07 -10.81
C GLU A 489 -2.68 -2.02 -10.45
N MET A 490 -2.60 -3.16 -11.14
CA MET A 490 -1.54 -4.15 -10.88
C MET A 490 -1.21 -5.02 -12.08
N VAL A 491 0.01 -5.56 -12.08
CA VAL A 491 0.43 -6.64 -12.96
C VAL A 491 0.87 -7.84 -12.13
N PHE A 492 0.30 -9.01 -12.42
CA PHE A 492 0.64 -10.25 -11.73
C PHE A 492 1.15 -11.29 -12.71
N ASN A 493 1.99 -12.19 -12.23
CA ASN A 493 2.48 -13.30 -13.04
C ASN A 493 2.97 -14.49 -12.19
N THR A 494 3.16 -15.62 -12.86
CA THR A 494 3.79 -16.83 -12.32
C THR A 494 5.09 -17.15 -13.08
N PRO A 495 6.12 -16.29 -12.97
CA PRO A 495 7.34 -16.46 -13.74
C PRO A 495 8.04 -17.76 -13.36
N ASN A 496 8.57 -18.45 -14.37
CA ASN A 496 9.46 -19.59 -14.17
C ASN A 496 10.78 -19.14 -13.50
N THR A 497 11.59 -20.10 -13.07
CA THR A 497 12.85 -19.83 -12.36
C THR A 497 13.85 -19.01 -13.18
N GLN A 498 13.80 -19.10 -14.51
CA GLN A 498 14.70 -18.37 -15.41
C GLN A 498 14.32 -16.89 -15.55
N SER A 499 13.03 -16.59 -15.69
CA SER A 499 12.52 -15.22 -15.91
C SER A 499 12.31 -14.43 -14.62
N ARG A 500 12.06 -15.11 -13.49
CA ARG A 500 11.78 -14.47 -12.19
C ARG A 500 12.81 -13.42 -11.77
N PRO A 501 14.14 -13.65 -11.85
CA PRO A 501 15.12 -12.62 -11.47
C PRO A 501 14.97 -11.31 -12.26
N GLY A 502 14.59 -11.39 -13.53
CA GLY A 502 14.34 -10.20 -14.36
C GLY A 502 13.16 -9.38 -13.86
N TYR A 503 12.05 -10.04 -13.50
CA TYR A 503 10.87 -9.38 -12.92
C TYR A 503 11.18 -8.69 -11.59
N LEU A 504 11.92 -9.35 -10.69
CA LEU A 504 12.28 -8.78 -9.39
C LEU A 504 13.15 -7.53 -9.53
N LYS A 505 14.11 -7.53 -10.47
CA LYS A 505 14.90 -6.33 -10.80
C LYS A 505 14.05 -5.18 -11.33
N MET A 506 12.92 -5.49 -11.97
CA MET A 506 11.94 -4.52 -12.46
C MET A 506 10.87 -4.17 -11.43
N GLY A 507 11.05 -4.49 -10.15
CA GLY A 507 10.16 -4.04 -9.07
C GLY A 507 8.94 -4.94 -8.82
N TRP A 508 8.92 -6.17 -9.35
CA TRP A 508 7.96 -7.17 -8.88
C TRP A 508 8.36 -7.65 -7.48
N GLN A 509 7.35 -7.91 -6.66
CA GLN A 509 7.50 -8.56 -5.37
C GLN A 509 7.03 -10.01 -5.46
N VAL A 510 7.70 -10.89 -4.71
CA VAL A 510 7.23 -12.25 -4.50
C VAL A 510 6.07 -12.20 -3.52
N VAL A 511 4.87 -12.54 -3.98
CA VAL A 511 3.68 -12.64 -3.12
C VAL A 511 3.74 -13.91 -2.27
N GLY A 512 4.16 -15.02 -2.89
CA GLY A 512 4.39 -16.29 -2.23
C GLY A 512 4.23 -17.49 -3.16
N GLN A 513 4.52 -18.68 -2.64
CA GLN A 513 4.35 -19.92 -3.39
C GLN A 513 2.93 -20.46 -3.22
N MET A 514 2.21 -20.59 -4.33
CA MET A 514 0.89 -21.21 -4.33
C MET A 514 1.05 -22.71 -4.22
N ARG A 515 0.41 -23.32 -3.23
CA ARG A 515 0.59 -24.75 -2.90
C ARG A 515 -0.57 -25.57 -3.47
N PRO A 516 -0.34 -26.41 -4.49
CA PRO A 516 -1.35 -27.36 -4.93
C PRO A 516 -1.51 -28.48 -3.89
N ALA A 517 -2.73 -29.01 -3.84
CA ALA A 517 -3.08 -30.18 -3.07
C ALA A 517 -3.47 -31.32 -4.03
N MET A 518 -3.10 -32.53 -3.65
CA MET A 518 -3.19 -33.71 -4.49
C MET A 518 -4.00 -34.80 -3.81
N ASN A 519 -4.97 -35.37 -4.52
CA ASN A 519 -5.68 -36.57 -4.08
C ASN A 519 -5.31 -37.73 -5.00
N VAL A 520 -4.68 -38.76 -4.44
CA VAL A 520 -4.31 -39.96 -5.20
C VAL A 520 -5.47 -40.94 -5.15
N ARG A 521 -5.89 -41.44 -6.32
CA ARG A 521 -7.05 -42.34 -6.46
C ARG A 521 -6.92 -43.59 -5.60
N SER A 522 -5.73 -44.20 -5.58
CA SER A 522 -5.44 -45.40 -4.82
C SER A 522 -3.96 -45.48 -4.41
N PRO A 523 -3.61 -46.19 -3.34
CA PRO A 523 -2.20 -46.42 -2.96
C PRO A 523 -1.34 -47.01 -4.08
N LEU A 524 -1.94 -47.81 -4.97
CA LEU A 524 -1.28 -48.42 -6.13
C LEU A 524 -0.91 -47.41 -7.23
N ALA A 525 -1.57 -46.25 -7.28
CA ALA A 525 -1.23 -45.17 -8.21
C ALA A 525 -0.04 -44.34 -7.73
N LEU A 526 0.23 -44.30 -6.41
CA LEU A 526 1.24 -43.44 -5.81
C LEU A 526 2.67 -43.67 -6.37
N PRO A 527 3.16 -44.92 -6.57
CA PRO A 527 4.48 -45.14 -7.17
C PRO A 527 4.59 -44.61 -8.60
N ARG A 528 3.51 -44.70 -9.40
CA ARG A 528 3.46 -44.18 -10.77
C ARG A 528 3.54 -42.66 -10.79
N VAL A 529 2.78 -42.00 -9.90
CA VAL A 529 2.77 -40.54 -9.73
C VAL A 529 4.15 -40.01 -9.32
N VAL A 530 4.80 -40.66 -8.36
CA VAL A 530 6.12 -40.22 -7.83
C VAL A 530 7.25 -40.47 -8.83
N ARG A 531 7.19 -41.53 -9.63
CA ARG A 531 8.22 -41.87 -10.63
C ARG A 531 8.12 -41.05 -11.92
N SER A 532 6.98 -40.42 -12.19
CA SER A 532 6.82 -39.61 -13.41
C SER A 532 7.60 -38.29 -13.30
N ARG A 533 8.63 -38.15 -14.14
CA ARG A 533 9.52 -36.96 -14.23
C ARG A 533 9.32 -36.13 -15.50
N VAL A 534 8.27 -36.43 -16.27
CA VAL A 534 7.95 -35.72 -17.52
C VAL A 534 6.94 -34.60 -17.22
N PRO A 535 6.96 -33.46 -17.94
CA PRO A 535 5.87 -32.48 -17.89
C PRO A 535 4.52 -33.08 -18.32
N ALA A 536 3.42 -32.49 -17.84
CA ALA A 536 2.09 -32.84 -18.35
C ALA A 536 1.92 -32.35 -19.79
N SER A 537 1.04 -33.00 -20.55
CA SER A 537 0.64 -32.56 -21.88
C SER A 537 0.08 -31.14 -21.82
N LEU A 538 0.41 -30.35 -22.84
CA LEU A 538 -0.06 -28.97 -22.98
C LEU A 538 -1.58 -28.95 -23.20
N PHE A 539 -2.07 -29.85 -24.06
CA PHE A 539 -3.49 -29.98 -24.35
C PHE A 539 -4.12 -31.11 -23.51
N PRO A 540 -5.36 -30.91 -23.02
CA PRO A 540 -6.10 -31.93 -22.28
C PRO A 540 -6.60 -33.05 -23.20
N ASP A 541 -6.76 -34.24 -22.62
CA ASP A 541 -7.43 -35.39 -23.23
C ASP A 541 -8.95 -35.20 -23.19
N ASP A 542 -9.66 -35.80 -24.15
CA ASP A 542 -11.13 -35.90 -24.11
C ASP A 542 -11.60 -36.52 -22.79
N LEU A 543 -12.58 -35.87 -22.16
CA LEU A 543 -13.19 -36.31 -20.91
C LEU A 543 -14.70 -36.51 -21.11
N ASN A 544 -15.12 -37.78 -21.22
CA ASN A 544 -16.53 -38.14 -21.31
C ASN A 544 -17.20 -38.24 -19.92
N LEU A 545 -17.11 -37.15 -19.15
CA LEU A 545 -17.71 -37.02 -17.83
C LEU A 545 -18.18 -35.57 -17.64
N GLY A 546 -19.32 -35.37 -16.97
CA GLY A 546 -19.90 -34.04 -16.83
C GLY A 546 -20.46 -33.48 -18.13
N VAL A 547 -20.68 -32.16 -18.18
CA VAL A 547 -21.19 -31.44 -19.36
C VAL A 547 -20.27 -30.27 -19.72
N PRO A 548 -20.29 -29.74 -20.96
CA PRO A 548 -19.60 -28.49 -21.29
C PRO A 548 -20.06 -27.31 -20.41
N ILE A 549 -19.16 -26.35 -20.15
CA ILE A 549 -19.48 -25.19 -19.32
C ILE A 549 -20.65 -24.37 -19.88
N GLY A 550 -20.78 -24.26 -21.21
CA GLY A 550 -21.88 -23.54 -21.87
C GLY A 550 -23.24 -24.15 -21.50
N GLU A 551 -23.39 -25.46 -21.70
CA GLU A 551 -24.61 -26.19 -21.34
C GLU A 551 -24.93 -26.10 -19.83
N TRP A 552 -23.90 -26.18 -18.97
CA TRP A 552 -24.10 -26.04 -17.53
C TRP A 552 -24.57 -24.64 -17.13
N LEU A 553 -24.01 -23.59 -17.76
CA LEU A 553 -24.41 -22.20 -17.53
C LEU A 553 -25.84 -21.95 -18.01
N ASP A 554 -26.17 -22.39 -19.22
CA ASP A 554 -27.51 -22.26 -19.82
C ASP A 554 -28.56 -23.01 -18.99
N GLY A 555 -28.18 -24.15 -18.41
CA GLY A 555 -29.01 -24.93 -17.50
C GLY A 555 -29.14 -24.35 -16.07
N GLY A 556 -28.78 -23.09 -15.82
CA GLY A 556 -28.93 -22.44 -14.52
C GLY A 556 -27.88 -22.85 -13.48
N GLY A 557 -26.70 -23.28 -13.90
CA GLY A 557 -25.62 -23.72 -13.03
C GLY A 557 -25.20 -22.69 -11.97
N LEU A 558 -25.06 -21.42 -12.35
CA LEU A 558 -24.70 -20.34 -11.42
C LEU A 558 -25.81 -19.96 -10.45
N THR A 559 -27.08 -20.26 -10.77
CA THR A 559 -28.19 -20.10 -9.83
C THR A 559 -28.11 -21.13 -8.73
N ARG A 560 -27.72 -22.37 -9.07
CA ARG A 560 -27.50 -23.45 -8.08
C ARG A 560 -26.22 -23.25 -7.27
N HIS A 561 -25.15 -22.82 -7.94
CA HIS A 561 -23.81 -22.69 -7.39
C HIS A 561 -23.29 -21.27 -7.65
N PRO A 562 -23.66 -20.29 -6.80
CA PRO A 562 -23.25 -18.91 -6.98
C PRO A 562 -21.73 -18.76 -6.90
N LEU A 563 -21.21 -17.76 -7.62
CA LEU A 563 -19.78 -17.44 -7.61
C LEU A 563 -19.34 -17.02 -6.20
N PRO A 564 -18.07 -17.30 -5.83
CA PRO A 564 -17.57 -16.94 -4.51
C PRO A 564 -17.65 -15.42 -4.28
N THR A 565 -18.10 -15.05 -3.09
CA THR A 565 -18.05 -13.68 -2.59
C THR A 565 -17.13 -13.64 -1.37
N GLY A 566 -16.29 -12.62 -1.28
CA GLY A 566 -15.34 -12.49 -0.17
C GLY A 566 -14.55 -11.19 -0.23
N ASP A 567 -13.83 -10.92 0.86
CA ASP A 567 -12.99 -9.72 1.02
C ASP A 567 -11.61 -9.86 0.36
N GLY A 568 -11.28 -11.06 -0.11
CA GLY A 568 -10.07 -11.37 -0.88
C GLY A 568 -10.17 -10.96 -2.35
N LEU A 569 -9.03 -10.98 -3.04
CA LEU A 569 -8.89 -10.80 -4.47
C LEU A 569 -9.32 -12.08 -5.20
N LEU A 570 -10.56 -12.06 -5.66
CA LEU A 570 -11.16 -13.09 -6.50
C LEU A 570 -11.02 -12.69 -7.96
N THR A 571 -10.83 -13.63 -8.88
CA THR A 571 -10.99 -13.29 -10.31
C THR A 571 -12.42 -12.80 -10.54
N ALA A 572 -12.59 -11.78 -11.37
CA ALA A 572 -13.89 -11.22 -11.73
C ALA A 572 -14.67 -12.17 -12.66
N TRP A 573 -15.01 -13.36 -12.17
CA TRP A 573 -15.76 -14.36 -12.91
C TRP A 573 -17.16 -13.84 -13.23
N THR A 574 -17.59 -14.14 -14.45
CA THR A 574 -18.87 -13.83 -15.08
C THR A 574 -19.25 -14.99 -15.98
N PRO A 575 -20.51 -15.14 -16.40
CA PRO A 575 -20.87 -16.15 -17.40
C PRO A 575 -19.96 -16.12 -18.63
N ASP A 576 -19.64 -14.94 -19.14
CA ASP A 576 -18.81 -14.77 -20.34
C ASP A 576 -17.35 -15.18 -20.11
N THR A 577 -16.74 -14.77 -19.00
CA THR A 577 -15.36 -15.17 -18.68
C THR A 577 -15.26 -16.66 -18.39
N LEU A 578 -16.31 -17.29 -17.83
CA LEU A 578 -16.36 -18.74 -17.67
C LEU A 578 -16.49 -19.47 -19.01
N ARG A 579 -17.33 -19.00 -19.94
CA ARG A 579 -17.46 -19.57 -21.29
C ARG A 579 -16.15 -19.45 -22.07
N TRP A 580 -15.55 -18.27 -22.08
CA TRP A 580 -14.28 -18.03 -22.74
C TRP A 580 -13.18 -18.92 -22.15
N ARG A 581 -13.06 -18.95 -20.81
CA ARG A 581 -11.96 -19.65 -20.14
C ARG A 581 -12.09 -21.17 -20.19
N PHE A 582 -13.30 -21.72 -20.05
CA PHE A 582 -13.52 -23.16 -19.82
C PHE A 582 -14.35 -23.84 -20.92
N GLY A 583 -14.81 -23.09 -21.92
CA GLY A 583 -15.63 -23.60 -23.03
C GLY A 583 -14.92 -23.55 -24.38
N SER A 584 -13.66 -23.11 -24.43
CA SER A 584 -12.93 -23.00 -25.70
C SER A 584 -12.53 -24.38 -26.22
N ALA A 585 -12.51 -24.51 -27.56
CA ALA A 585 -12.04 -25.72 -28.23
C ALA A 585 -10.56 -26.01 -27.94
N VAL A 586 -9.80 -24.99 -27.52
CA VAL A 586 -8.38 -25.09 -27.18
C VAL A 586 -8.18 -25.73 -25.79
N GLN A 587 -9.14 -25.59 -24.88
CA GLN A 587 -9.12 -26.16 -23.53
C GLN A 587 -10.48 -26.75 -23.14
N PRO A 588 -10.84 -27.92 -23.69
CA PRO A 588 -12.10 -28.56 -23.39
C PRO A 588 -12.16 -28.95 -21.91
N CYS A 589 -12.84 -28.13 -21.12
CA CYS A 589 -13.13 -28.42 -19.72
C CYS A 589 -14.54 -29.01 -19.59
N ARG A 590 -14.75 -29.79 -18.53
CA ARG A 590 -16.06 -30.36 -18.20
C ARG A 590 -16.49 -29.90 -16.81
N VAL A 591 -17.78 -29.66 -16.66
CA VAL A 591 -18.40 -29.38 -15.37
C VAL A 591 -19.03 -30.64 -14.84
N VAL A 592 -18.63 -31.04 -13.64
CA VAL A 592 -19.28 -32.11 -12.88
C VAL A 592 -20.01 -31.46 -11.72
N ASP A 593 -21.31 -31.69 -11.64
CA ASP A 593 -22.23 -31.08 -10.68
C ASP A 593 -23.06 -32.19 -10.02
N ASP A 594 -23.12 -32.21 -8.68
CA ASP A 594 -23.92 -33.18 -7.91
C ASP A 594 -25.11 -32.53 -7.16
N GLY A 595 -25.43 -31.28 -7.48
CA GLY A 595 -26.43 -30.45 -6.83
C GLY A 595 -25.97 -29.81 -5.52
N ARG A 596 -24.86 -30.26 -4.92
CA ARG A 596 -24.28 -29.68 -3.68
C ARG A 596 -22.99 -28.91 -3.93
N ALA A 597 -22.26 -29.28 -4.98
CA ALA A 597 -21.10 -28.57 -5.48
C ALA A 597 -20.98 -28.76 -6.99
N ALA A 598 -20.21 -27.88 -7.64
CA ALA A 598 -19.78 -28.02 -9.01
C ALA A 598 -18.26 -27.86 -9.12
N VAL A 599 -17.62 -28.70 -9.94
CA VAL A 599 -16.19 -28.60 -10.26
C VAL A 599 -15.99 -28.55 -11.76
N VAL A 600 -15.19 -27.58 -12.21
CA VAL A 600 -14.69 -27.50 -13.58
C VAL A 600 -13.35 -28.20 -13.63
N VAL A 601 -13.27 -29.23 -14.45
CA VAL A 601 -12.13 -30.13 -14.53
C VAL A 601 -11.68 -30.35 -15.97
N GLU A 602 -10.40 -30.63 -16.12
CA GLU A 602 -9.80 -31.13 -17.35
C GLU A 602 -8.95 -32.36 -17.02
N ARG A 603 -8.74 -33.22 -18.01
CA ARG A 603 -7.91 -34.42 -17.87
C ARG A 603 -6.63 -34.24 -18.67
N ARG A 604 -5.47 -34.52 -18.08
CA ARG A 604 -4.16 -34.41 -18.74
C ARG A 604 -3.33 -35.67 -18.56
N ARG A 605 -2.34 -35.87 -19.43
CA ARG A 605 -1.36 -36.95 -19.29
C ARG A 605 -0.01 -36.42 -18.87
N ARG A 606 0.59 -37.07 -17.88
CA ARG A 606 1.98 -36.83 -17.45
C ARG A 606 2.76 -38.14 -17.56
N GLY A 607 3.28 -38.42 -18.74
CA GLY A 607 3.84 -39.73 -19.09
C GLY A 607 2.75 -40.81 -19.03
N GLN A 608 2.91 -41.80 -18.16
CA GLN A 608 1.91 -42.86 -17.92
C GLN A 608 0.88 -42.52 -16.84
N VAL A 609 0.93 -41.31 -16.26
CA VAL A 609 0.04 -40.86 -15.20
C VAL A 609 -1.08 -40.03 -15.81
N THR A 610 -2.33 -40.34 -15.47
CA THR A 610 -3.49 -39.52 -15.85
C THR A 610 -3.87 -38.61 -14.69
N GLU A 611 -3.93 -37.30 -14.94
CA GLU A 611 -4.23 -36.28 -13.95
C GLU A 611 -5.58 -35.62 -14.24
N LEU A 612 -6.38 -35.43 -13.20
CA LEU A 612 -7.59 -34.61 -13.25
C LEU A 612 -7.29 -33.27 -12.57
N VAL A 613 -7.25 -32.19 -13.35
CA VAL A 613 -6.94 -30.85 -12.84
C VAL A 613 -8.24 -30.11 -12.58
N CYS A 614 -8.46 -29.71 -11.33
CA CYS A 614 -9.61 -28.90 -10.94
C CYS A 614 -9.26 -27.41 -11.09
N LEU A 615 -9.87 -26.78 -12.10
CA LEU A 615 -9.62 -25.38 -12.46
C LEU A 615 -10.52 -24.42 -11.70
N LEU A 616 -11.76 -24.80 -11.45
CA LEU A 616 -12.74 -24.05 -10.66
C LEU A 616 -13.55 -25.01 -9.78
N ALA A 617 -13.81 -24.61 -8.54
CA ALA A 617 -14.65 -25.31 -7.59
C ALA A 617 -15.66 -24.33 -6.98
N LEU A 618 -16.93 -24.69 -7.02
CA LEU A 618 -18.07 -23.91 -6.53
C LEU A 618 -18.82 -24.72 -5.47
N GLY A 619 -19.16 -24.07 -4.36
CA GLY A 619 -19.78 -24.68 -3.18
C GLY A 619 -18.81 -24.83 -2.00
N SER A 620 -19.31 -25.42 -0.91
CA SER A 620 -18.49 -25.58 0.30
C SER A 620 -17.29 -26.47 0.05
N ALA A 621 -16.16 -26.15 0.69
CA ALA A 621 -14.92 -26.88 0.44
C ALA A 621 -15.00 -28.38 0.82
N ALA A 622 -15.88 -28.78 1.74
CA ALA A 622 -16.12 -30.19 2.04
C ALA A 622 -16.94 -30.90 0.95
N ALA A 623 -17.88 -30.20 0.31
CA ALA A 623 -18.66 -30.73 -0.81
C ALA A 623 -17.81 -30.86 -2.07
N THR A 624 -17.01 -29.82 -2.41
CA THR A 624 -16.11 -29.85 -3.57
C THR A 624 -15.02 -30.92 -3.41
N ASP A 625 -14.42 -31.07 -2.23
CA ASP A 625 -13.44 -32.14 -1.96
C ASP A 625 -14.07 -33.54 -2.15
N ARG A 626 -15.33 -33.76 -1.70
CA ARG A 626 -16.03 -35.04 -1.90
C ARG A 626 -16.32 -35.31 -3.38
N LEU A 627 -16.82 -34.30 -4.08
CA LEU A 627 -17.14 -34.39 -5.49
C LEU A 627 -15.88 -34.72 -6.30
N LEU A 628 -14.79 -33.96 -6.10
CA LEU A 628 -13.54 -34.17 -6.84
C LEU A 628 -12.94 -35.58 -6.63
N ARG A 629 -13.03 -36.15 -5.41
CA ARG A 629 -12.60 -37.55 -5.15
C ARG A 629 -13.46 -38.58 -5.90
N ARG A 630 -14.75 -38.31 -6.06
CA ARG A 630 -15.64 -39.14 -6.87
C ARG A 630 -15.27 -38.99 -8.35
N THR A 631 -15.12 -37.76 -8.83
CA THR A 631 -14.79 -37.44 -10.22
C THR A 631 -13.47 -38.07 -10.67
N VAL A 632 -12.43 -38.11 -9.84
CA VAL A 632 -11.17 -38.80 -10.17
C VAL A 632 -11.37 -40.28 -10.47
N ARG A 633 -12.23 -40.96 -9.71
CA ARG A 633 -12.51 -42.38 -9.91
C ARG A 633 -13.29 -42.61 -11.19
N GLU A 634 -14.32 -41.81 -11.43
CA GLU A 634 -15.16 -41.88 -12.63
C GLU A 634 -14.40 -41.51 -13.91
N ALA A 635 -13.51 -40.51 -13.84
CA ALA A 635 -12.67 -40.08 -14.96
C ALA A 635 -11.53 -41.07 -15.28
N GLY A 636 -11.34 -42.11 -14.47
CA GLY A 636 -10.23 -43.05 -14.60
C GLY A 636 -8.85 -42.43 -14.35
N ALA A 637 -8.79 -41.27 -13.70
CA ALA A 637 -7.54 -40.58 -13.41
C ALA A 637 -6.80 -41.22 -12.23
N ASP A 638 -5.48 -41.16 -12.24
CA ASP A 638 -4.66 -41.64 -11.12
C ASP A 638 -4.61 -40.63 -9.97
N VAL A 639 -4.84 -39.35 -10.27
CA VAL A 639 -4.71 -38.25 -9.32
C VAL A 639 -5.62 -37.06 -9.63
N ALA A 640 -6.14 -36.38 -8.61
CA ALA A 640 -6.68 -35.02 -8.71
C ALA A 640 -5.68 -33.98 -8.22
N LEU A 641 -5.66 -32.84 -8.91
CA LEU A 641 -4.91 -31.64 -8.52
C LEU A 641 -5.87 -30.47 -8.32
N ARG A 642 -5.68 -29.72 -7.24
CA ARG A 642 -6.37 -28.43 -7.02
C ARG A 642 -5.45 -27.43 -6.33
N LEU A 643 -5.77 -26.14 -6.43
CA LEU A 643 -5.14 -25.12 -5.60
C LEU A 643 -5.81 -25.05 -4.22
N GLY A 644 -5.06 -24.61 -3.22
CA GLY A 644 -5.59 -24.31 -1.89
C GLY A 644 -5.00 -25.15 -0.77
N ARG A 645 -5.37 -24.84 0.47
CA ARG A 645 -4.80 -25.49 1.66
C ARG A 645 -4.98 -27.03 1.60
N PRO A 646 -3.92 -27.82 1.83
CA PRO A 646 -4.01 -29.26 1.96
C PRO A 646 -4.98 -29.65 3.08
N ARG A 647 -5.69 -30.75 2.91
CA ARG A 647 -6.64 -31.29 3.88
C ARG A 647 -6.46 -32.80 3.97
N PRO A 648 -5.47 -33.28 4.75
CA PRO A 648 -5.16 -34.71 4.84
C PRO A 648 -6.36 -35.56 5.27
N HIS A 649 -7.20 -35.06 6.20
CA HIS A 649 -8.43 -35.72 6.63
C HIS A 649 -9.47 -35.88 5.50
N ALA A 650 -9.39 -35.05 4.47
CA ALA A 650 -10.19 -35.15 3.25
C ALA A 650 -9.44 -35.84 2.10
N GLY A 651 -8.30 -36.49 2.37
CA GLY A 651 -7.50 -37.19 1.35
C GLY A 651 -6.75 -36.28 0.38
N PHE A 652 -6.67 -34.98 0.64
CA PHE A 652 -5.87 -34.04 -0.17
C PHE A 652 -4.55 -33.74 0.54
N LEU A 653 -3.47 -34.33 0.03
CA LEU A 653 -2.13 -34.22 0.56
C LEU A 653 -1.39 -33.02 -0.04
N PRO A 654 -0.46 -32.40 0.70
CA PRO A 654 0.42 -31.40 0.12
C PRO A 654 1.30 -32.01 -0.96
N VAL A 655 1.66 -31.22 -1.97
CA VAL A 655 2.72 -31.57 -2.94
C VAL A 655 3.97 -30.76 -2.61
N PRO A 656 4.94 -31.32 -1.87
CA PRO A 656 6.12 -30.57 -1.43
C PRO A 656 6.94 -30.04 -2.61
N GLY A 657 7.39 -28.78 -2.51
CA GLY A 657 8.22 -28.14 -3.53
C GLY A 657 7.52 -27.84 -4.86
N ALA A 658 6.24 -28.18 -5.01
CA ALA A 658 5.47 -27.94 -6.22
C ALA A 658 4.62 -26.66 -6.11
N GLY A 659 4.27 -26.12 -7.27
CA GLY A 659 3.36 -25.00 -7.41
C GLY A 659 4.04 -23.69 -7.81
N PRO A 660 3.34 -22.85 -8.58
CA PRO A 660 3.90 -21.61 -9.11
C PRO A 660 4.17 -20.58 -8.00
N THR A 661 5.24 -19.80 -8.18
CA THR A 661 5.48 -18.60 -7.37
C THR A 661 4.65 -17.46 -7.93
N LEU A 662 3.74 -16.91 -7.14
CA LEU A 662 3.02 -15.70 -7.50
C LEU A 662 3.93 -14.49 -7.30
N THR A 663 4.00 -13.65 -8.32
CA THR A 663 4.66 -12.35 -8.26
C THR A 663 3.67 -11.27 -8.67
N CYS A 664 3.80 -10.10 -8.07
CA CYS A 664 2.94 -8.95 -8.37
C CYS A 664 3.75 -7.67 -8.31
N ARG A 665 3.41 -6.71 -9.17
CA ARG A 665 3.84 -5.32 -9.07
C ARG A 665 2.59 -4.45 -9.11
N MET A 666 2.43 -3.59 -8.12
CA MET A 666 1.39 -2.57 -8.13
C MET A 666 1.78 -1.44 -9.07
N LEU A 667 0.81 -0.96 -9.82
CA LEU A 667 0.88 0.25 -10.64
C LEU A 667 0.11 1.41 -9.98
N CYS A 668 -0.60 1.15 -8.88
CA CYS A 668 -1.21 2.17 -8.05
C CYS A 668 -0.51 2.28 -6.67
N PRO A 669 -0.86 3.29 -5.83
CA PRO A 669 -0.24 3.50 -4.52
C PRO A 669 -0.47 2.41 -3.45
N ASP A 670 -1.33 1.44 -3.75
CA ASP A 670 -1.66 0.38 -2.82
C ASP A 670 -0.48 -0.60 -2.64
N PRO A 671 -0.34 -1.24 -1.46
CA PRO A 671 0.67 -2.29 -1.28
C PRO A 671 0.33 -3.54 -2.08
N VAL A 672 1.34 -4.35 -2.41
CA VAL A 672 1.12 -5.69 -2.93
C VAL A 672 0.35 -6.50 -1.87
N PRO A 673 -0.85 -7.04 -2.20
CA PRO A 673 -1.64 -7.82 -1.26
C PRO A 673 -0.88 -9.09 -0.85
N PRO A 674 -0.85 -9.46 0.45
CA PRO A 674 -0.21 -10.69 0.91
C PRO A 674 -0.92 -11.91 0.33
N LEU A 675 -0.23 -13.04 0.15
CA LEU A 675 -0.81 -14.25 -0.46
C LEU A 675 -2.15 -14.71 0.16
N ALA A 676 -2.37 -14.45 1.45
CA ALA A 676 -3.61 -14.79 2.15
C ALA A 676 -4.84 -14.02 1.63
N ASP A 677 -4.63 -12.84 1.04
CA ASP A 677 -5.69 -12.02 0.44
C ASP A 677 -6.02 -12.49 -0.99
N TRP A 678 -5.23 -13.37 -1.59
CA TRP A 678 -5.45 -13.87 -2.95
C TRP A 678 -6.29 -15.15 -2.91
N ASP A 679 -7.56 -15.03 -3.30
CA ASP A 679 -8.46 -16.18 -3.42
C ASP A 679 -8.41 -16.74 -4.84
N LEU A 680 -7.30 -17.41 -5.11
CA LEU A 680 -6.96 -17.94 -6.43
C LEU A 680 -7.38 -19.40 -6.56
N GLN A 681 -7.88 -19.73 -7.75
CA GLN A 681 -8.10 -21.10 -8.19
C GLN A 681 -7.15 -21.42 -9.36
N LEU A 682 -6.95 -22.71 -9.70
CA LEU A 682 -6.02 -23.06 -10.77
C LEU A 682 -6.41 -22.43 -12.10
N GLY A 683 -7.70 -22.23 -12.39
CA GLY A 683 -8.17 -21.57 -13.61
C GLY A 683 -7.75 -20.10 -13.75
N THR A 684 -7.42 -19.42 -12.65
CA THR A 684 -6.82 -18.08 -12.66
C THR A 684 -5.32 -18.15 -12.95
N VAL A 685 -4.66 -19.17 -12.43
CA VAL A 685 -3.21 -19.25 -12.35
C VAL A 685 -2.61 -19.93 -13.57
N VAL A 686 -3.22 -21.02 -14.02
CA VAL A 686 -2.82 -21.79 -15.19
C VAL A 686 -3.65 -21.26 -16.35
N LEU A 687 -2.98 -20.77 -17.39
CA LEU A 687 -3.66 -20.38 -18.63
C LEU A 687 -3.70 -21.53 -19.63
N PHE A 688 -2.74 -22.46 -19.58
CA PHE A 688 -2.60 -23.67 -20.40
C PHE A 688 -1.70 -24.67 -19.68
#